data_AF-O24895-F1
#
_entry.id   AF-O24895-F1
#
_cell.length_a   1.000
_cell.length_b   1.000
_cell.length_c   1.000
_cell.angle_alpha   90.00
_cell.angle_beta   90.00
_cell.angle_gamma   90.00
#
_symmetry.space_group_name_H-M   'P 1'
#
loop_
_entity.id
_entity.type
_entity.pdbx_description
1 polymer ?
#
loop_
_entity_poly.entity_id
_entity_poly.type
_entity_poly.pdbx_seq_one_letter_code
_entity_poly.pdbx_strand_id
1 'polypeptide(L)'
;MLFDQTLTYISLFSGAGVGCYGLLEEGFECVATNEILEKRLNIQRINRKCKLDESYISGDIKKPETKEKILKQIEFYSKKFGNDRVDLVVATPPCQGMSVANHKKKNDEIKRNSLVVESIDLIKQIKPRFFILENVPSFYKTGCIDKNDNLLEIGSMIEQNLSGDYMLYDEVINFKNFGANSSRTRTLVIGVCKEFKDFISALEFFPDFKQEKTLKEVIGSLKPLAWGEYDNTDFYHSFRTYPKHMQEWIKDLKEGQSAFENTELNKKPHRIVGSKIVLNVSKNGDKYKRQKYHSVAPCIHTRNDQMASQNTIHPKDDRVFSIRELMLLMNIPSRFKWLDLELQELNALNQQEKEKISKQNEMNIRQSIGEAVPTIIFKQIAIKIKNFMSQTHLEPKEIIRLIDVHHLLEPQNLKRFILENQNKIARASLVSLAEMSNSKRIEKSAYFTNPFIINEIAKLLPSFKQESVTIIEPSAGCGNFLSALFKKYTSVKKVYLKCIDIDKNSLEILEILYKDCIPNNFEMELICKDFLAYECGKVDLIVGNPPFGKTHERFKDYSLRLTHLAGIFLEKSLKLANFTAMVMPKNLLNTKEYAETRTKLEKKGVGAILDFGELGFKGVLVETIAIVTQKSKEVLARSLPLNLSIKQKPSYIFDKQLPYWVIYRNAFFDKVFHSMQFGLFEVFRDRQITNSVLVKNGIRVIKSRNIDENGKIISIENYDSYIQKEVLSPFKIASFLDRDDVYLTPNMTYKPRILKKEKGYVVNGSVAILIPKNPISLSKKQCDYISSVEFRDFYKIARNYQTRTLNIDSMSCFWFGILRSSL
;
A
#
# COMPACT_ATOMS: atom_id res chain seq x y z
N MET A 1 -19.34 7.19 13.59
CA MET A 1 -20.61 6.49 13.85
C MET A 1 -21.52 7.38 14.68
N LEU A 2 -22.81 7.32 14.38
CA LEU A 2 -23.87 7.99 15.14
C LEU A 2 -24.14 7.27 16.48
N PHE A 3 -25.00 7.85 17.33
CA PHE A 3 -25.41 7.22 18.59
C PHE A 3 -25.96 5.80 18.43
N ASP A 4 -26.68 5.54 17.34
CA ASP A 4 -27.25 4.22 17.00
C ASP A 4 -26.27 3.29 16.28
N GLN A 5 -24.97 3.64 16.26
CA GLN A 5 -23.90 2.93 15.56
C GLN A 5 -23.98 2.95 14.03
N THR A 6 -24.86 3.79 13.44
CA THR A 6 -24.89 3.98 11.99
C THR A 6 -23.58 4.60 11.49
N LEU A 7 -23.01 3.99 10.44
CA LEU A 7 -21.82 4.50 9.76
C LEU A 7 -22.16 5.69 8.87
N THR A 8 -21.26 6.66 8.82
CA THR A 8 -21.47 7.94 8.13
C THR A 8 -20.50 8.12 6.98
N TYR A 9 -20.92 8.82 5.92
CA TYR A 9 -20.04 9.15 4.82
C TYR A 9 -20.20 10.57 4.29
N ILE A 10 -19.14 11.03 3.62
CA ILE A 10 -19.12 12.25 2.81
C ILE A 10 -18.74 11.88 1.38
N SER A 11 -19.40 12.51 0.41
CA SER A 11 -19.19 12.27 -1.02
C SER A 11 -18.78 13.56 -1.72
N LEU A 12 -17.53 13.61 -2.20
CA LEU A 12 -16.96 14.75 -2.93
C LEU A 12 -16.96 14.45 -4.43
N PHE A 13 -17.28 15.46 -5.26
CA PHE A 13 -17.44 15.31 -6.72
C PHE A 13 -18.47 14.23 -7.07
N SER A 14 -19.60 14.29 -6.36
CA SER A 14 -20.53 13.17 -6.24
C SER A 14 -21.34 12.82 -7.49
N GLY A 15 -21.35 13.67 -8.52
CA GLY A 15 -22.13 13.47 -9.74
C GLY A 15 -23.63 13.33 -9.40
N ALA A 16 -24.34 12.40 -10.04
CA ALA A 16 -25.73 12.09 -9.66
C ALA A 16 -25.84 11.14 -8.46
N GLY A 17 -24.74 10.82 -7.76
CA GLY A 17 -24.73 9.92 -6.61
C GLY A 17 -24.85 8.44 -6.93
N VAL A 18 -24.77 8.02 -8.20
CA VAL A 18 -24.92 6.62 -8.63
C VAL A 18 -23.98 5.64 -7.90
N GLY A 19 -22.69 5.97 -7.82
CA GLY A 19 -21.73 5.12 -7.10
C GLY A 19 -22.05 5.07 -5.61
N CYS A 20 -22.29 6.24 -5.00
CA CYS A 20 -22.57 6.38 -3.56
C CYS A 20 -23.92 5.80 -3.15
N TYR A 21 -24.83 5.57 -4.09
CA TYR A 21 -26.07 4.85 -3.83
C TYR A 21 -25.78 3.46 -3.23
N GLY A 22 -24.64 2.84 -3.56
CA GLY A 22 -24.21 1.58 -2.96
C GLY A 22 -23.91 1.69 -1.46
N LEU A 23 -23.48 2.87 -0.97
CA LEU A 23 -23.29 3.13 0.45
C LEU A 23 -24.65 3.27 1.16
N LEU A 24 -25.58 3.98 0.52
CA LEU A 24 -26.95 4.15 1.00
C LEU A 24 -27.67 2.80 1.11
N GLU A 25 -27.51 1.91 0.11
CA GLU A 25 -28.09 0.55 0.14
C GLU A 25 -27.58 -0.30 1.32
N GLU A 26 -26.39 0.00 1.85
CA GLU A 26 -25.80 -0.70 3.00
C GLU A 26 -26.10 -0.02 4.34
N GLY A 27 -26.89 1.06 4.32
CA GLY A 27 -27.36 1.79 5.49
C GLY A 27 -26.39 2.86 6.00
N PHE A 28 -25.45 3.33 5.17
CA PHE A 28 -24.61 4.47 5.56
C PHE A 28 -25.39 5.79 5.47
N GLU A 29 -25.23 6.65 6.47
CA GLU A 29 -25.84 7.98 6.53
C GLU A 29 -24.96 9.02 5.81
N CYS A 30 -25.54 9.80 4.89
CA CYS A 30 -24.85 10.86 4.17
C CYS A 30 -24.79 12.13 5.02
N VAL A 31 -23.61 12.47 5.55
CA VAL A 31 -23.38 13.71 6.31
C VAL A 31 -23.37 14.91 5.38
N ALA A 32 -22.65 14.79 4.25
CA ALA A 32 -22.55 15.83 3.25
C ALA A 32 -22.25 15.23 1.88
N THR A 33 -22.85 15.81 0.84
CA THR A 33 -22.55 15.50 -0.56
C THR A 33 -22.25 16.80 -1.29
N ASN A 34 -21.09 16.88 -1.95
CA ASN A 34 -20.68 18.04 -2.73
C ASN A 34 -20.65 17.71 -4.23
N GLU A 35 -21.24 18.60 -5.02
CA GLU A 35 -21.26 18.55 -6.48
C GLU A 35 -21.44 19.97 -7.01
N ILE A 36 -20.83 20.30 -8.15
CA ILE A 36 -20.90 21.65 -8.72
C ILE A 36 -22.19 21.87 -9.54
N LEU A 37 -22.79 20.78 -10.05
CA LEU A 37 -23.98 20.83 -10.89
C LEU A 37 -25.27 20.54 -10.09
N GLU A 38 -26.09 21.57 -9.85
CA GLU A 38 -27.36 21.46 -9.11
C GLU A 38 -28.30 20.37 -9.66
N LYS A 39 -28.40 20.27 -11.00
CA LYS A 39 -29.21 19.23 -11.66
C LYS A 39 -28.80 17.79 -11.31
N ARG A 40 -27.58 17.59 -10.81
CA ARG A 40 -27.10 16.29 -10.33
C ARG A 40 -27.45 16.07 -8.86
N LEU A 41 -27.35 17.11 -8.03
CA LEU A 41 -27.84 17.10 -6.65
C LEU A 41 -29.35 16.84 -6.59
N ASN A 42 -30.13 17.39 -7.51
CA ASN A 42 -31.57 17.11 -7.60
C ASN A 42 -31.88 15.61 -7.77
N ILE A 43 -31.09 14.88 -8.58
CA ILE A 43 -31.23 13.41 -8.68
C ILE A 43 -30.91 12.75 -7.32
N GLN A 44 -29.90 13.24 -6.60
CA GLN A 44 -29.58 12.74 -5.27
C GLN A 44 -30.69 13.05 -4.24
N ARG A 45 -31.40 14.18 -4.36
CA ARG A 45 -32.56 14.54 -3.53
C ARG A 45 -33.75 13.62 -3.78
N ILE A 46 -34.07 13.34 -5.05
CA ILE A 46 -35.12 12.39 -5.45
C ILE A 46 -34.87 11.01 -4.83
N ASN A 47 -33.60 10.57 -4.79
CA ASN A 47 -33.20 9.30 -4.18
C ASN A 47 -33.03 9.36 -2.66
N ARG A 48 -33.34 10.48 -2.01
CA ARG A 48 -33.18 10.71 -0.55
C ARG A 48 -31.81 10.30 -0.04
N LYS A 49 -30.77 10.59 -0.83
CA LYS A 49 -29.38 10.21 -0.51
C LYS A 49 -28.93 10.72 0.86
N CYS A 50 -29.32 11.95 1.21
CA CYS A 50 -28.99 12.56 2.48
C CYS A 50 -30.28 12.92 3.21
N LYS A 51 -30.29 12.72 4.52
CA LYS A 51 -31.46 12.91 5.38
C LYS A 51 -31.92 14.38 5.47
N LEU A 52 -30.99 15.31 5.33
CA LEU A 52 -31.20 16.76 5.49
C LEU A 52 -30.89 17.47 4.17
N ASP A 53 -31.66 18.50 3.83
CA ASP A 53 -31.45 19.24 2.57
C ASP A 53 -30.13 20.04 2.61
N GLU A 54 -29.72 20.52 3.78
CA GLU A 54 -28.46 21.24 4.00
C GLU A 54 -27.21 20.37 3.79
N SER A 55 -27.36 19.05 3.77
CA SER A 55 -26.30 18.10 3.41
C SER A 55 -26.02 18.10 1.90
N TYR A 56 -26.90 18.63 1.05
CA TYR A 56 -26.70 18.77 -0.40
C TYR A 56 -25.99 20.09 -0.72
N ILE A 57 -24.67 20.04 -0.87
CA ILE A 57 -23.82 21.22 -0.99
C ILE A 57 -23.42 21.45 -2.45
N SER A 58 -24.13 22.38 -3.09
CA SER A 58 -23.81 22.87 -4.42
C SER A 58 -22.67 23.88 -4.39
N GLY A 59 -21.56 23.59 -5.07
CA GLY A 59 -20.44 24.53 -5.15
C GLY A 59 -19.11 23.93 -5.60
N ASP A 60 -18.22 24.79 -6.08
CA ASP A 60 -16.82 24.45 -6.37
C ASP A 60 -16.07 24.20 -5.05
N ILE A 61 -15.47 23.03 -4.91
CA ILE A 61 -14.78 22.61 -3.68
C ILE A 61 -13.54 23.48 -3.36
N LYS A 62 -12.99 24.20 -4.33
CA LYS A 62 -11.87 25.13 -4.10
C LYS A 62 -12.29 26.35 -3.28
N LYS A 63 -13.58 26.70 -3.30
CA LYS A 63 -14.11 27.87 -2.60
C LYS A 63 -14.15 27.60 -1.09
N PRO A 64 -13.59 28.49 -0.24
CA PRO A 64 -13.64 28.36 1.21
C PRO A 64 -15.07 28.15 1.75
N GLU A 65 -16.06 28.85 1.17
CA GLU A 65 -17.45 28.77 1.62
C GLU A 65 -18.06 27.37 1.38
N THR A 66 -17.65 26.69 0.31
CA THR A 66 -18.07 25.31 0.03
C THR A 66 -17.50 24.35 1.08
N LYS A 67 -16.21 24.49 1.42
CA LYS A 67 -15.57 23.67 2.46
C LYS A 67 -16.16 23.95 3.82
N GLU A 68 -16.43 25.21 4.15
CA GLU A 68 -17.05 25.61 5.40
C GLU A 68 -18.44 24.97 5.57
N LYS A 69 -19.26 24.91 4.52
CA LYS A 69 -20.55 24.20 4.57
C LYS A 69 -20.39 22.72 4.91
N ILE A 70 -19.38 22.05 4.34
CA ILE A 70 -19.10 20.62 4.63
C ILE A 70 -18.69 20.46 6.10
N LEU A 71 -17.78 21.31 6.59
CA LEU A 71 -17.30 21.26 7.98
C LEU A 71 -18.42 21.58 8.98
N LYS A 72 -19.28 22.56 8.68
CA LYS A 72 -20.48 22.86 9.49
C LYS A 72 -21.45 21.69 9.56
N GLN A 73 -21.64 20.95 8.47
CA GLN A 73 -22.47 19.75 8.49
C GLN A 73 -21.87 18.65 9.36
N ILE A 74 -20.55 18.46 9.33
CA ILE A 74 -19.87 17.51 10.23
C ILE A 74 -20.11 17.90 11.70
N GLU A 75 -19.91 19.18 12.04
CA GLU A 75 -20.16 19.69 13.39
C GLU A 75 -21.63 19.52 13.81
N PHE A 76 -22.57 19.80 12.89
CA PHE A 76 -24.00 19.61 13.13
C PHE A 76 -24.32 18.14 13.42
N TYR A 77 -23.84 17.19 12.61
CA TYR A 77 -24.06 15.76 12.82
C TYR A 77 -23.42 15.27 14.14
N SER A 78 -22.25 15.80 14.50
CA SER A 78 -21.61 15.51 15.77
C SER A 78 -22.49 15.93 16.95
N LYS A 79 -23.01 17.17 16.94
CA LYS A 79 -23.88 17.69 18.01
C LYS A 79 -25.27 17.06 18.04
N LYS A 80 -25.89 16.85 16.88
CA LYS A 80 -27.30 16.44 16.77
C LYS A 80 -27.50 14.93 16.84
N PHE A 81 -26.60 14.17 16.22
CA PHE A 81 -26.73 12.70 16.09
C PHE A 81 -25.59 11.95 16.77
N GLY A 82 -24.71 12.66 17.51
CA GLY A 82 -23.61 12.04 18.21
C GLY A 82 -22.56 11.45 17.29
N ASN A 83 -22.42 11.98 16.06
CA ASN A 83 -21.40 11.48 15.15
C ASN A 83 -20.01 11.75 15.73
N ASP A 84 -19.37 10.72 16.26
CA ASP A 84 -18.06 10.84 16.90
C ASP A 84 -16.96 11.17 15.90
N ARG A 85 -17.10 10.68 14.67
CA ARG A 85 -16.17 10.86 13.56
C ARG A 85 -16.81 10.38 12.25
N VAL A 86 -16.53 11.11 11.16
CA VAL A 86 -16.90 10.66 9.80
C VAL A 86 -16.22 9.32 9.51
N ASP A 87 -17.00 8.31 9.13
CA ASP A 87 -16.45 6.98 8.91
C ASP A 87 -15.80 6.89 7.53
N LEU A 88 -16.44 7.37 6.47
CA LEU A 88 -15.93 7.26 5.10
C LEU A 88 -15.97 8.59 4.34
N VAL A 89 -14.87 8.97 3.68
CA VAL A 89 -14.89 9.98 2.62
C VAL A 89 -14.66 9.31 1.26
N VAL A 90 -15.58 9.50 0.32
CA VAL A 90 -15.42 9.08 -1.08
C VAL A 90 -15.22 10.31 -1.94
N ALA A 91 -14.18 10.31 -2.78
CA ALA A 91 -13.96 11.37 -3.76
C ALA A 91 -13.67 10.79 -5.15
N THR A 92 -14.33 11.35 -6.16
CA THR A 92 -14.12 11.04 -7.58
C THR A 92 -13.77 12.30 -8.37
N PRO A 93 -12.65 12.99 -8.04
CA PRO A 93 -12.31 14.27 -8.64
C PRO A 93 -12.19 14.14 -10.17
N PRO A 94 -12.71 15.11 -10.94
CA PRO A 94 -12.66 15.04 -12.39
C PRO A 94 -11.21 15.12 -12.88
N CYS A 95 -10.89 14.30 -13.88
CA CYS A 95 -9.60 14.35 -14.55
C CYS A 95 -9.80 14.47 -16.07
N GLN A 96 -9.38 15.59 -16.67
CA GLN A 96 -9.49 15.85 -18.11
C GLN A 96 -8.09 16.13 -18.68
N GLY A 97 -7.66 15.33 -19.66
CA GLY A 97 -6.34 15.46 -20.31
C GLY A 97 -5.63 14.12 -20.59
N MET A 98 -6.15 12.99 -20.10
CA MET A 98 -5.44 11.71 -20.08
C MET A 98 -5.89 10.73 -21.17
N SER A 99 -5.65 11.06 -22.44
CA SER A 99 -5.29 9.99 -23.38
C SER A 99 -3.79 9.73 -23.19
N VAL A 100 -3.36 8.46 -23.19
CA VAL A 100 -1.99 7.98 -22.95
C VAL A 100 -0.90 8.69 -23.81
N ALA A 101 -1.26 9.57 -24.75
CA ALA A 101 -0.42 10.14 -25.78
C ALA A 101 -0.03 11.63 -25.68
N ASN A 102 -0.41 12.42 -24.67
CA ASN A 102 -0.10 13.86 -24.67
C ASN A 102 0.87 14.31 -23.56
N HIS A 103 2.18 14.22 -23.86
CA HIS A 103 3.23 14.90 -23.09
C HIS A 103 3.27 16.44 -23.31
N LYS A 104 2.38 17.02 -24.13
CA LYS A 104 2.30 18.47 -24.35
C LYS A 104 1.23 19.10 -23.44
N LYS A 105 1.62 19.36 -22.19
CA LYS A 105 0.79 19.88 -21.10
C LYS A 105 0.24 21.27 -21.44
N LYS A 106 -1.09 21.44 -21.48
CA LYS A 106 -1.71 22.78 -21.44
C LYS A 106 -1.94 23.19 -19.97
N ASN A 107 -1.78 24.47 -19.64
CA ASN A 107 -1.95 25.01 -18.28
C ASN A 107 -3.29 24.62 -17.61
N ASP A 108 -4.36 24.47 -18.41
CA ASP A 108 -5.69 24.09 -17.89
C ASP A 108 -5.78 22.62 -17.42
N GLU A 109 -4.98 21.72 -17.98
CA GLU A 109 -4.96 20.29 -17.60
C GLU A 109 -4.35 20.12 -16.21
N ILE A 110 -3.28 20.86 -15.93
CA ILE A 110 -2.62 20.85 -14.61
C ILE A 110 -3.57 21.40 -13.55
N LYS A 111 -4.29 22.50 -13.83
CA LYS A 111 -5.28 23.09 -12.92
C LYS A 111 -6.40 22.10 -12.54
N ARG A 112 -6.88 21.27 -13.47
CA ARG A 112 -7.90 20.25 -13.18
C ARG A 112 -7.36 19.09 -12.35
N ASN A 113 -6.14 18.63 -12.66
CA ASN A 113 -5.47 17.62 -11.86
C ASN A 113 -5.27 18.10 -10.41
N SER A 114 -5.14 19.41 -10.17
CA SER A 114 -5.06 19.97 -8.82
C SER A 114 -6.37 19.88 -8.01
N LEU A 115 -7.53 19.50 -8.56
CA LEU A 115 -8.74 19.27 -7.75
C LEU A 115 -8.59 18.08 -6.78
N VAL A 116 -7.68 17.14 -7.06
CA VAL A 116 -7.33 16.09 -6.09
C VAL A 116 -6.66 16.67 -4.84
N VAL A 117 -5.95 17.81 -4.95
CA VAL A 117 -5.34 18.52 -3.81
C VAL A 117 -6.41 18.94 -2.82
N GLU A 118 -7.57 19.40 -3.31
CA GLU A 118 -8.71 19.79 -2.47
C GLU A 118 -9.31 18.59 -1.73
N SER A 119 -9.34 17.41 -2.36
CA SER A 119 -9.79 16.17 -1.72
C SER A 119 -8.84 15.77 -0.59
N ILE A 120 -7.53 15.83 -0.84
CA ILE A 120 -6.49 15.48 0.14
C ILE A 120 -6.54 16.45 1.33
N ASP A 121 -6.68 17.75 1.06
CA ASP A 121 -6.80 18.79 2.09
C ASP A 121 -8.00 18.53 3.01
N LEU A 122 -9.16 18.22 2.42
CA LEU A 122 -10.34 17.88 3.20
C LEU A 122 -10.18 16.58 3.97
N ILE A 123 -9.56 15.55 3.41
CA ILE A 123 -9.28 14.30 4.15
C ILE A 123 -8.37 14.58 5.35
N LYS A 124 -7.36 15.46 5.22
CA LYS A 124 -6.50 15.87 6.35
C LYS A 124 -7.24 16.65 7.43
N GLN A 125 -8.23 17.46 7.04
CA GLN A 125 -9.03 18.26 7.97
C GLN A 125 -10.11 17.43 8.66
N ILE A 126 -10.89 16.67 7.88
CA ILE A 126 -11.99 15.81 8.36
C ILE A 126 -11.46 14.64 9.16
N LYS A 127 -10.28 14.12 8.78
CA LYS A 127 -9.67 12.90 9.33
C LYS A 127 -10.66 11.73 9.39
N PRO A 128 -11.32 11.30 8.30
CA PRO A 128 -12.24 10.17 8.37
C PRO A 128 -11.56 8.86 8.83
N ARG A 129 -12.33 7.84 9.23
CA ARG A 129 -11.77 6.51 9.52
C ARG A 129 -11.22 5.85 8.25
N PHE A 130 -11.93 6.03 7.14
CA PHE A 130 -11.63 5.48 5.83
C PHE A 130 -11.75 6.56 4.75
N PHE A 131 -11.01 6.41 3.67
CA PHE A 131 -11.29 7.16 2.44
C PHE A 131 -11.11 6.32 1.20
N ILE A 132 -11.82 6.69 0.13
CA ILE A 132 -11.74 6.08 -1.18
C ILE A 132 -11.53 7.18 -2.21
N LEU A 133 -10.46 7.09 -2.99
CA LEU A 133 -10.27 7.87 -4.21
C LEU A 133 -10.42 6.94 -5.41
N GLU A 134 -11.29 7.31 -6.35
CA GLU A 134 -11.40 6.61 -7.63
C GLU A 134 -11.06 7.55 -8.77
N ASN A 135 -10.31 7.05 -9.76
CA ASN A 135 -9.96 7.81 -10.95
C ASN A 135 -9.48 6.91 -12.11
N VAL A 136 -9.09 7.52 -13.23
CA VAL A 136 -8.59 6.80 -14.41
C VAL A 136 -7.22 6.13 -14.16
N PRO A 137 -6.84 5.08 -14.92
CA PRO A 137 -5.66 4.24 -14.62
C PRO A 137 -4.32 4.96 -14.48
N SER A 138 -4.12 6.08 -15.19
CA SER A 138 -2.89 6.87 -15.14
C SER A 138 -2.80 7.81 -13.94
N PHE A 139 -3.85 7.89 -13.12
CA PHE A 139 -4.03 8.88 -12.05
C PHE A 139 -2.82 9.00 -11.13
N TYR A 140 -2.34 7.88 -10.58
CA TYR A 140 -1.28 7.88 -9.58
C TYR A 140 0.05 8.45 -10.08
N LYS A 141 0.36 8.28 -11.38
CA LYS A 141 1.62 8.72 -12.02
C LYS A 141 1.51 10.09 -12.68
N THR A 142 0.38 10.76 -12.54
CA THR A 142 0.12 12.02 -13.25
C THR A 142 0.60 13.21 -12.46
N GLY A 143 1.22 14.17 -13.15
CA GLY A 143 1.68 15.41 -12.54
C GLY A 143 0.52 16.32 -12.11
N CYS A 144 0.60 16.85 -10.91
CA CYS A 144 -0.24 17.93 -10.37
C CYS A 144 0.64 19.01 -9.74
N ILE A 145 0.07 20.21 -9.57
CA ILE A 145 0.67 21.27 -8.76
C ILE A 145 0.09 21.19 -7.35
N ASP A 146 0.96 21.13 -6.34
CA ASP A 146 0.57 21.21 -4.92
C ASP A 146 0.25 22.65 -4.49
N LYS A 147 -0.07 22.87 -3.20
CA LYS A 147 -0.36 24.20 -2.65
C LYS A 147 0.87 25.15 -2.64
N ASN A 148 2.07 24.63 -2.88
CA ASN A 148 3.34 25.37 -2.86
C ASN A 148 3.92 25.54 -4.28
N ASP A 149 3.11 25.36 -5.33
CA ASP A 149 3.51 25.45 -6.73
C ASP A 149 4.54 24.40 -7.20
N ASN A 150 4.74 23.32 -6.45
CA ASN A 150 5.63 22.23 -6.85
C ASN A 150 4.91 21.26 -7.79
N LEU A 151 5.59 20.86 -8.87
CA LEU A 151 5.13 19.79 -9.76
C LEU A 151 5.56 18.43 -9.20
N LEU A 152 4.59 17.59 -8.83
CA LEU A 152 4.83 16.19 -8.44
C LEU A 152 3.76 15.24 -8.95
N GLU A 153 4.03 13.94 -8.91
CA GLU A 153 3.02 12.92 -9.20
C GLU A 153 1.94 12.90 -8.11
N ILE A 154 0.67 12.77 -8.50
CA ILE A 154 -0.48 12.72 -7.58
C ILE A 154 -0.30 11.62 -6.53
N GLY A 155 0.21 10.45 -6.91
CA GLY A 155 0.48 9.36 -5.97
C GLY A 155 1.53 9.73 -4.92
N SER A 156 2.57 10.47 -5.32
CA SER A 156 3.56 11.00 -4.39
C SER A 156 2.94 12.03 -3.44
N MET A 157 2.05 12.89 -3.96
CA MET A 157 1.33 13.86 -3.14
C MET A 157 0.42 13.20 -2.10
N ILE A 158 -0.33 12.17 -2.51
CA ILE A 158 -1.18 11.36 -1.63
C ILE A 158 -0.33 10.73 -0.52
N GLU A 159 0.76 10.05 -0.88
CA GLU A 159 1.67 9.41 0.09
C GLU A 159 2.27 10.45 1.05
N GLN A 160 2.82 11.56 0.57
CA GLN A 160 3.42 12.60 1.41
C GLN A 160 2.43 13.21 2.40
N ASN A 161 1.18 13.39 2.00
CA ASN A 161 0.19 14.11 2.78
C ASN A 161 -0.66 13.23 3.70
N LEU A 162 -0.87 11.96 3.34
CA LEU A 162 -1.82 11.08 4.02
C LEU A 162 -1.17 9.83 4.64
N SER A 163 -0.01 9.36 4.15
CA SER A 163 0.62 8.14 4.70
C SER A 163 1.11 8.29 6.14
N GLY A 164 1.19 9.52 6.67
CA GLY A 164 1.43 9.80 8.08
C GLY A 164 0.31 9.30 8.98
N ASP A 165 -0.94 9.50 8.55
CA ASP A 165 -2.16 9.23 9.35
C ASP A 165 -2.93 7.97 8.87
N TYR A 166 -2.66 7.51 7.65
CA TYR A 166 -3.39 6.41 7.01
C TYR A 166 -2.45 5.33 6.48
N MET A 167 -2.90 4.08 6.57
CA MET A 167 -2.41 2.99 5.74
C MET A 167 -3.08 3.11 4.37
N LEU A 168 -2.27 3.23 3.34
CA LEU A 168 -2.74 3.41 1.97
C LEU A 168 -2.59 2.09 1.22
N TYR A 169 -3.48 1.77 0.30
CA TYR A 169 -3.25 0.78 -0.75
C TYR A 169 -3.91 1.25 -2.04
N ASP A 170 -3.15 1.25 -3.13
CA ASP A 170 -3.61 1.65 -4.45
C ASP A 170 -3.44 0.51 -5.46
N GLU A 171 -4.41 0.37 -6.36
CA GLU A 171 -4.33 -0.59 -7.46
C GLU A 171 -5.13 -0.13 -8.67
N VAL A 172 -4.63 -0.45 -9.87
CA VAL A 172 -5.39 -0.31 -11.11
C VAL A 172 -6.16 -1.60 -11.35
N ILE A 173 -7.49 -1.53 -11.22
CA ILE A 173 -8.39 -2.67 -11.38
C ILE A 173 -9.40 -2.44 -12.50
N ASN A 174 -9.86 -3.51 -13.16
CA ASN A 174 -10.99 -3.44 -14.08
C ASN A 174 -12.26 -3.89 -13.38
N PHE A 175 -13.20 -2.97 -13.16
CA PHE A 175 -14.42 -3.23 -12.38
C PHE A 175 -15.27 -4.40 -12.90
N LYS A 176 -15.16 -4.79 -14.18
CA LYS A 176 -15.84 -6.00 -14.70
C LYS A 176 -15.46 -7.27 -13.95
N ASN A 177 -14.22 -7.31 -13.44
CA ASN A 177 -13.67 -8.41 -12.67
C ASN A 177 -14.00 -8.31 -11.18
N PHE A 178 -14.80 -7.32 -10.78
CA PHE A 178 -15.18 -7.02 -9.41
C PHE A 178 -16.69 -6.78 -9.29
N GLY A 179 -17.47 -7.48 -10.13
CA GLY A 179 -18.93 -7.48 -10.11
C GLY A 179 -19.62 -6.42 -10.98
N ALA A 180 -18.87 -5.51 -11.62
CA ALA A 180 -19.49 -4.59 -12.57
C ALA A 180 -19.88 -5.30 -13.87
N ASN A 181 -20.99 -4.87 -14.49
CA ASN A 181 -21.49 -5.49 -15.72
C ASN A 181 -20.87 -4.91 -17.01
N SER A 182 -19.91 -3.99 -16.87
CA SER A 182 -19.16 -3.37 -17.96
C SER A 182 -17.67 -3.23 -17.63
N SER A 183 -16.84 -3.25 -18.66
CA SER A 183 -15.40 -3.01 -18.54
C SER A 183 -15.15 -1.57 -18.12
N ARG A 184 -14.46 -1.35 -17.00
CA ARG A 184 -14.07 -0.01 -16.54
C ARG A 184 -12.79 -0.11 -15.73
N THR A 185 -11.64 0.10 -16.39
CA THR A 185 -10.32 0.11 -15.74
C THR A 185 -10.10 1.42 -15.02
N ARG A 186 -9.81 1.39 -13.71
CA ARG A 186 -9.70 2.55 -12.82
C ARG A 186 -8.64 2.32 -11.76
N THR A 187 -8.01 3.40 -11.33
CA THR A 187 -7.21 3.42 -10.11
C THR A 187 -8.16 3.59 -8.93
N LEU A 188 -8.08 2.68 -7.97
CA LEU A 188 -8.72 2.80 -6.67
C LEU A 188 -7.63 3.00 -5.63
N VAL A 189 -7.80 3.99 -4.76
CA VAL A 189 -6.94 4.21 -3.59
C VAL A 189 -7.83 4.11 -2.36
N ILE A 190 -7.52 3.19 -1.46
CA ILE A 190 -8.18 3.07 -0.16
C ILE A 190 -7.20 3.49 0.93
N GLY A 191 -7.64 4.41 1.79
CA GLY A 191 -6.93 4.79 3.01
C GLY A 191 -7.68 4.32 4.24
N VAL A 192 -6.97 3.69 5.18
CA VAL A 192 -7.48 3.24 6.48
C VAL A 192 -6.72 3.97 7.58
N CYS A 193 -7.40 4.61 8.53
CA CYS A 193 -6.73 5.33 9.60
C CYS A 193 -5.80 4.41 10.38
N LYS A 194 -4.59 4.88 10.73
CA LYS A 194 -3.57 4.09 11.44
C LYS A 194 -3.95 3.68 12.86
N GLU A 195 -5.07 4.17 13.38
CA GLU A 195 -5.67 3.56 14.59
C GLU A 195 -5.99 2.07 14.37
N PHE A 196 -6.33 1.68 13.13
CA PHE A 196 -6.65 0.29 12.78
C PHE A 196 -5.47 -0.53 12.26
N LYS A 197 -4.24 -0.02 12.41
CA LYS A 197 -3.03 -0.59 11.79
C LYS A 197 -2.69 -2.01 12.24
N ASP A 198 -3.13 -2.38 13.45
CA ASP A 198 -2.91 -3.69 14.04
C ASP A 198 -4.06 -4.67 13.71
N PHE A 199 -5.14 -4.21 13.06
CA PHE A 199 -6.38 -4.97 12.90
C PHE A 199 -6.75 -5.33 11.46
N ILE A 200 -6.34 -4.53 10.47
CA ILE A 200 -6.70 -4.78 9.07
C ILE A 200 -5.72 -4.10 8.10
N SER A 201 -5.49 -4.70 6.93
CA SER A 201 -4.79 -4.06 5.83
C SER A 201 -5.75 -3.27 4.94
N ALA A 202 -5.31 -2.15 4.38
CA ALA A 202 -6.12 -1.38 3.42
C ALA A 202 -6.47 -2.20 2.15
N LEU A 203 -5.63 -3.16 1.77
CA LEU A 203 -5.89 -4.10 0.68
C LEU A 203 -7.16 -4.94 0.89
N GLU A 204 -7.50 -5.28 2.14
CA GLU A 204 -8.65 -6.16 2.42
C GLU A 204 -10.01 -5.52 2.09
N PHE A 205 -10.05 -4.19 2.03
CA PHE A 205 -11.23 -3.41 1.64
C PHE A 205 -11.48 -3.36 0.13
N PHE A 206 -10.54 -3.81 -0.71
CA PHE A 206 -10.79 -3.87 -2.14
C PHE A 206 -11.97 -4.83 -2.44
N PRO A 207 -12.79 -4.52 -3.46
CA PRO A 207 -13.86 -5.39 -3.93
C PRO A 207 -13.38 -6.83 -4.20
N ASP A 208 -14.29 -7.80 -4.11
CA ASP A 208 -13.95 -9.20 -4.35
C ASP A 208 -13.95 -9.52 -5.84
N PHE A 209 -13.00 -10.34 -6.28
CA PHE A 209 -12.98 -10.78 -7.67
C PHE A 209 -14.23 -11.59 -7.98
N LYS A 210 -14.87 -11.27 -9.10
CA LYS A 210 -16.03 -11.98 -9.63
C LYS A 210 -15.82 -12.17 -11.11
N GLN A 211 -16.22 -13.35 -11.59
CA GLN A 211 -16.25 -13.62 -13.02
C GLN A 211 -17.15 -12.60 -13.72
N GLU A 212 -16.66 -12.06 -14.84
CA GLU A 212 -17.43 -11.14 -15.66
C GLU A 212 -18.67 -11.79 -16.27
N LYS A 213 -19.73 -11.00 -16.42
CA LYS A 213 -20.93 -11.38 -17.18
C LYS A 213 -20.81 -10.93 -18.62
N THR A 214 -21.32 -11.75 -19.54
CA THR A 214 -21.53 -11.38 -20.93
C THR A 214 -22.66 -10.36 -21.07
N LEU A 215 -22.63 -9.58 -22.15
CA LEU A 215 -23.69 -8.62 -22.46
C LEU A 215 -25.06 -9.31 -22.54
N LYS A 216 -25.13 -10.52 -23.11
CA LYS A 216 -26.35 -11.35 -23.16
C LYS A 216 -26.90 -11.66 -21.77
N GLU A 217 -26.07 -12.03 -20.81
CA GLU A 217 -26.52 -12.30 -19.44
C GLU A 217 -27.05 -11.05 -18.73
N VAL A 218 -26.57 -9.87 -19.11
CA VAL A 218 -26.95 -8.61 -18.45
C VAL A 218 -28.23 -8.01 -19.03
N ILE A 219 -28.36 -7.96 -20.37
CA ILE A 219 -29.49 -7.27 -21.03
C ILE A 219 -30.38 -8.19 -21.85
N GLY A 220 -30.04 -9.48 -22.00
CA GLY A 220 -30.70 -10.35 -22.97
C GLY A 220 -32.12 -10.79 -22.62
N SER A 221 -32.60 -10.46 -21.42
CA SER A 221 -34.02 -10.62 -21.03
C SER A 221 -34.90 -9.46 -21.49
N LEU A 222 -34.31 -8.33 -21.94
CA LEU A 222 -35.07 -7.19 -22.46
C LEU A 222 -35.51 -7.44 -23.90
N LYS A 223 -36.70 -6.97 -24.25
CA LYS A 223 -37.27 -7.12 -25.59
C LYS A 223 -36.55 -6.21 -26.61
N PRO A 224 -36.59 -6.51 -27.91
CA PRO A 224 -36.16 -5.57 -28.92
C PRO A 224 -37.08 -4.33 -28.94
N LEU A 225 -36.55 -3.19 -29.40
CA LEU A 225 -37.30 -1.95 -29.54
C LEU A 225 -37.41 -1.52 -31.01
N ALA A 226 -38.62 -1.20 -31.44
CA ALA A 226 -38.87 -0.56 -32.72
C ALA A 226 -38.43 0.92 -32.71
N TRP A 227 -38.37 1.52 -33.90
CA TRP A 227 -37.92 2.91 -34.08
C TRP A 227 -38.73 3.89 -33.23
N GLY A 228 -38.08 4.55 -32.27
CA GLY A 228 -38.72 5.51 -31.36
C GLY A 228 -39.64 4.90 -30.30
N GLU A 229 -39.71 3.57 -30.18
CA GLU A 229 -40.54 2.88 -29.20
C GLU A 229 -40.10 3.16 -27.75
N TYR A 230 -41.08 3.35 -26.87
CA TYR A 230 -40.91 3.21 -25.42
C TYR A 230 -41.54 1.89 -24.99
N ASP A 231 -40.84 1.10 -24.18
CA ASP A 231 -41.47 -0.07 -23.59
C ASP A 231 -42.68 0.32 -22.73
N ASN A 232 -43.76 -0.47 -22.83
CA ASN A 232 -45.01 -0.19 -22.12
C ASN A 232 -44.90 -0.29 -20.60
N THR A 233 -43.92 -1.05 -20.10
CA THR A 233 -43.70 -1.33 -18.68
C THR A 233 -42.40 -0.72 -18.13
N ASP A 234 -41.57 -0.12 -18.98
CA ASP A 234 -40.32 0.51 -18.57
C ASP A 234 -39.96 1.71 -19.45
N PHE A 235 -40.35 2.91 -19.01
CA PHE A 235 -40.03 4.19 -19.64
C PHE A 235 -38.55 4.37 -20.00
N TYR A 236 -37.64 3.84 -19.18
CA TYR A 236 -36.20 3.95 -19.41
C TYR A 236 -35.68 2.96 -20.46
N HIS A 237 -36.46 1.95 -20.84
CA HIS A 237 -36.19 1.06 -21.96
C HIS A 237 -36.84 1.60 -23.23
N SER A 238 -36.21 2.62 -23.81
CA SER A 238 -36.71 3.32 -24.99
C SER A 238 -35.66 3.48 -26.10
N PHE A 239 -36.13 3.58 -27.33
CA PHE A 239 -35.32 3.78 -28.53
C PHE A 239 -34.98 5.27 -28.66
N ARG A 240 -33.69 5.59 -28.52
CA ARG A 240 -33.20 6.94 -28.84
C ARG A 240 -33.13 7.12 -30.36
N THR A 241 -33.96 8.01 -30.89
CA THR A 241 -33.94 8.34 -32.32
C THR A 241 -32.68 9.09 -32.73
N TYR A 242 -32.30 8.91 -33.99
CA TYR A 242 -31.18 9.56 -34.66
C TYR A 242 -31.58 9.82 -36.12
N PRO A 243 -30.83 10.58 -36.92
CA PRO A 243 -31.19 10.80 -38.33
C PRO A 243 -31.39 9.47 -39.08
N LYS A 244 -32.59 9.24 -39.64
CA LYS A 244 -33.01 7.92 -40.16
C LYS A 244 -32.06 7.29 -41.18
N HIS A 245 -31.42 8.10 -42.03
CA HIS A 245 -30.43 7.62 -42.99
C HIS A 245 -29.20 6.94 -42.35
N MET A 246 -28.88 7.22 -41.07
CA MET A 246 -27.79 6.56 -40.37
C MET A 246 -28.10 5.09 -40.05
N GLN A 247 -29.36 4.66 -40.12
CA GLN A 247 -29.72 3.26 -39.88
C GLN A 247 -29.07 2.33 -40.92
N GLU A 248 -28.99 2.80 -42.17
CA GLU A 248 -28.29 2.09 -43.26
C GLU A 248 -26.83 1.81 -42.94
N TRP A 249 -26.20 2.58 -42.05
CA TRP A 249 -24.81 2.37 -41.68
C TRP A 249 -24.61 1.16 -40.78
N ILE A 250 -25.65 0.77 -40.04
CA ILE A 250 -25.53 -0.21 -38.97
C ILE A 250 -26.37 -1.47 -39.21
N LYS A 251 -27.48 -1.39 -39.95
CA LYS A 251 -28.46 -2.49 -40.09
C LYS A 251 -27.87 -3.83 -40.54
N ASP A 252 -26.91 -3.79 -41.46
CA ASP A 252 -26.30 -4.99 -42.05
C ASP A 252 -25.04 -5.45 -41.29
N LEU A 253 -24.62 -4.71 -40.24
CA LEU A 253 -23.42 -5.06 -39.48
C LEU A 253 -23.64 -6.32 -38.67
N LYS A 254 -22.71 -7.27 -38.76
CA LYS A 254 -22.59 -8.40 -37.84
C LYS A 254 -21.94 -7.95 -36.54
N GLU A 255 -22.09 -8.76 -35.48
CA GLU A 255 -21.44 -8.52 -34.20
C GLU A 255 -19.92 -8.29 -34.37
N GLY A 256 -19.42 -7.17 -33.84
CA GLY A 256 -18.01 -6.81 -33.93
C GLY A 256 -17.56 -6.15 -35.23
N GLN A 257 -18.45 -5.91 -36.20
CA GLN A 257 -18.13 -5.12 -37.40
C GLN A 257 -18.35 -3.62 -37.18
N SER A 258 -17.51 -2.80 -37.80
CA SER A 258 -17.68 -1.34 -37.88
C SER A 258 -18.38 -0.92 -39.17
N ALA A 259 -19.22 0.12 -39.11
CA ALA A 259 -19.83 0.75 -40.29
C ALA A 259 -18.81 1.27 -41.32
N PHE A 260 -17.55 1.50 -40.92
CA PHE A 260 -16.48 1.87 -41.86
C PHE A 260 -16.02 0.70 -42.75
N GLU A 261 -16.34 -0.54 -42.37
CA GLU A 261 -16.02 -1.77 -43.12
C GLU A 261 -17.05 -2.07 -44.22
N ASN A 262 -18.17 -1.34 -44.28
CA ASN A 262 -19.16 -1.49 -45.35
C ASN A 262 -18.52 -1.27 -46.73
N THR A 263 -18.95 -2.02 -47.75
CA THR A 263 -18.43 -1.87 -49.13
C THR A 263 -19.05 -0.66 -49.84
N GLU A 264 -20.37 -0.49 -49.69
CA GLU A 264 -21.13 0.59 -50.32
C GLU A 264 -20.88 1.94 -49.62
N LEU A 265 -20.66 3.00 -50.42
CA LEU A 265 -20.28 4.32 -49.92
C LEU A 265 -21.37 4.98 -49.06
N ASN A 266 -22.64 4.83 -49.43
CA ASN A 266 -23.82 5.32 -48.72
C ASN A 266 -24.01 4.64 -47.34
N LYS A 267 -23.47 3.43 -47.14
CA LYS A 267 -23.50 2.70 -45.87
C LYS A 267 -22.33 3.02 -44.94
N LYS A 268 -21.33 3.80 -45.40
CA LYS A 268 -20.26 4.29 -44.53
C LYS A 268 -20.71 5.53 -43.76
N PRO A 269 -20.27 5.75 -42.50
CA PRO A 269 -20.55 6.98 -41.78
C PRO A 269 -20.07 8.20 -42.57
N HIS A 270 -20.97 9.13 -42.86
CA HIS A 270 -20.69 10.30 -43.69
C HIS A 270 -21.44 11.54 -43.21
N ARG A 271 -21.09 12.69 -43.78
CA ARG A 271 -21.84 13.95 -43.68
C ARG A 271 -22.29 14.37 -45.06
N ILE A 272 -23.46 14.98 -45.13
CA ILE A 272 -23.99 15.58 -46.35
C ILE A 272 -23.66 17.07 -46.28
N VAL A 273 -22.77 17.55 -47.16
CA VAL A 273 -22.44 18.98 -47.28
C VAL A 273 -22.91 19.45 -48.65
N GLY A 274 -24.03 20.18 -48.67
CA GLY A 274 -24.73 20.49 -49.92
C GLY A 274 -25.25 19.21 -50.58
N SER A 275 -24.83 18.95 -51.83
CA SER A 275 -25.14 17.72 -52.56
C SER A 275 -24.04 16.64 -52.50
N LYS A 276 -22.93 16.88 -51.77
CA LYS A 276 -21.78 15.97 -51.73
C LYS A 276 -21.74 15.14 -50.46
N ILE A 277 -21.47 13.84 -50.62
CA ILE A 277 -21.19 12.90 -49.52
C ILE A 277 -19.72 13.04 -49.13
N VAL A 278 -19.46 13.44 -47.88
CA VAL A 278 -18.11 13.48 -47.29
C VAL A 278 -18.01 12.38 -46.25
N LEU A 279 -17.16 11.38 -46.49
CA LEU A 279 -16.93 10.29 -45.55
C LEU A 279 -16.31 10.81 -44.24
N ASN A 280 -16.80 10.30 -43.11
CA ASN A 280 -16.15 10.52 -41.82
C ASN A 280 -14.82 9.76 -41.77
N VAL A 281 -13.85 10.31 -41.04
CA VAL A 281 -12.55 9.64 -40.83
C VAL A 281 -12.66 8.62 -39.69
N SER A 282 -12.28 7.37 -39.95
CA SER A 282 -12.11 6.35 -38.90
C SER A 282 -10.83 6.64 -38.10
N LYS A 283 -10.95 7.38 -37.00
CA LYS A 283 -9.82 7.67 -36.09
C LYS A 283 -9.70 6.66 -34.94
N ASN A 284 -10.83 6.13 -34.45
CA ASN A 284 -10.87 5.17 -33.36
C ASN A 284 -11.69 3.95 -33.79
N GLY A 285 -11.13 2.75 -33.64
CA GLY A 285 -11.74 1.49 -34.11
C GLY A 285 -12.96 1.00 -33.33
N ASP A 286 -13.42 1.75 -32.33
CA ASP A 286 -14.61 1.48 -31.52
C ASP A 286 -15.85 2.29 -31.94
N LYS A 287 -15.71 3.22 -32.89
CA LYS A 287 -16.83 4.03 -33.37
C LYS A 287 -17.68 3.28 -34.39
N TYR A 288 -18.99 3.48 -34.33
CA TYR A 288 -19.96 2.84 -35.21
C TYR A 288 -19.80 1.32 -35.31
N LYS A 289 -19.45 0.67 -34.19
CA LYS A 289 -19.19 -0.76 -34.11
C LYS A 289 -20.27 -1.50 -33.33
N ARG A 290 -20.84 -2.54 -33.94
CA ARG A 290 -21.86 -3.39 -33.30
C ARG A 290 -21.24 -4.23 -32.18
N GLN A 291 -21.88 -4.27 -31.00
CA GLN A 291 -21.36 -5.04 -29.88
C GLN A 291 -21.46 -6.55 -30.10
N LYS A 292 -20.55 -7.28 -29.44
CA LYS A 292 -20.57 -8.76 -29.38
C LYS A 292 -21.40 -9.19 -28.19
N TYR A 293 -22.44 -9.97 -28.40
CA TYR A 293 -23.44 -10.30 -27.39
C TYR A 293 -22.89 -11.24 -26.31
N HIS A 294 -21.97 -12.12 -26.70
CA HIS A 294 -21.29 -13.05 -25.82
C HIS A 294 -19.95 -12.51 -25.26
N SER A 295 -19.72 -11.20 -25.35
CA SER A 295 -18.58 -10.52 -24.73
C SER A 295 -19.04 -9.60 -23.60
N VAL A 296 -18.13 -9.24 -22.70
CA VAL A 296 -18.41 -8.22 -21.67
C VAL A 296 -18.70 -6.87 -22.33
N ALA A 297 -19.65 -6.13 -21.77
CA ALA A 297 -19.95 -4.79 -22.25
C ALA A 297 -18.73 -3.84 -22.15
N PRO A 298 -18.54 -2.92 -23.11
CA PRO A 298 -17.46 -1.96 -23.10
C PRO A 298 -17.67 -0.90 -22.01
N CYS A 299 -16.64 -0.06 -21.79
CA CYS A 299 -16.75 1.08 -20.87
C CYS A 299 -17.83 2.06 -21.31
N ILE A 300 -18.71 2.43 -20.39
CA ILE A 300 -19.76 3.43 -20.62
C ILE A 300 -19.18 4.83 -20.36
N HIS A 301 -19.10 5.65 -21.41
CA HIS A 301 -18.74 7.08 -21.29
C HIS A 301 -19.96 8.00 -21.41
N THR A 302 -19.73 9.31 -21.27
CA THR A 302 -20.75 10.36 -21.19
C THR A 302 -21.58 10.57 -22.46
N ARG A 303 -21.04 10.23 -23.64
CA ARG A 303 -21.73 10.28 -24.94
C ARG A 303 -22.18 8.89 -25.40
N ASN A 304 -22.64 8.06 -24.47
CA ASN A 304 -23.27 6.76 -24.77
C ASN A 304 -24.57 6.88 -25.60
N ASP A 305 -25.03 8.11 -25.85
CA ASP A 305 -26.17 8.45 -26.68
C ASP A 305 -25.85 8.49 -28.19
N GLN A 306 -24.57 8.52 -28.57
CA GLN A 306 -24.11 8.68 -29.95
C GLN A 306 -23.41 7.42 -30.48
N MET A 307 -23.77 6.99 -31.69
CA MET A 307 -23.04 5.94 -32.44
C MET A 307 -21.58 6.34 -32.75
N ALA A 308 -21.32 7.63 -32.84
CA ALA A 308 -20.01 8.20 -33.18
C ALA A 308 -19.02 8.28 -32.00
N SER A 309 -19.48 8.04 -30.77
CA SER A 309 -18.65 8.24 -29.57
C SER A 309 -17.69 7.07 -29.34
N GLN A 310 -18.25 5.87 -29.24
CA GLN A 310 -17.61 4.62 -28.82
C GLN A 310 -18.49 3.44 -29.28
N ASN A 311 -18.19 2.26 -28.76
CA ASN A 311 -18.92 1.01 -28.89
C ASN A 311 -20.36 1.08 -28.27
N THR A 312 -21.28 1.87 -28.85
CA THR A 312 -22.64 2.09 -28.30
C THR A 312 -23.74 1.28 -28.98
N ILE A 313 -23.49 0.70 -30.16
CA ILE A 313 -24.51 0.03 -30.97
C ILE A 313 -24.87 -1.33 -30.34
N HIS A 314 -26.16 -1.54 -30.11
CA HIS A 314 -26.73 -2.76 -29.54
C HIS A 314 -26.31 -4.01 -30.35
N PRO A 315 -26.07 -5.18 -29.71
CA PRO A 315 -25.63 -6.39 -30.40
C PRO A 315 -26.59 -6.91 -31.47
N LYS A 316 -27.89 -6.60 -31.36
CA LYS A 316 -28.94 -7.09 -32.27
C LYS A 316 -29.80 -6.00 -32.92
N ASP A 317 -29.95 -4.86 -32.24
CA ASP A 317 -30.93 -3.84 -32.61
C ASP A 317 -30.17 -2.68 -33.28
N ASP A 318 -30.81 -1.99 -34.20
CA ASP A 318 -30.23 -0.82 -34.88
C ASP A 318 -30.39 0.43 -34.03
N ARG A 319 -29.76 0.43 -32.86
CA ARG A 319 -29.84 1.54 -31.90
C ARG A 319 -28.66 1.55 -30.96
N VAL A 320 -28.51 2.67 -30.26
CA VAL A 320 -27.68 2.73 -29.05
C VAL A 320 -28.40 2.05 -27.88
N PHE A 321 -27.67 1.70 -26.82
CA PHE A 321 -28.28 1.23 -25.58
C PHE A 321 -29.29 2.25 -25.01
N SER A 322 -30.45 1.74 -24.60
CA SER A 322 -31.47 2.44 -23.82
C SER A 322 -30.95 2.82 -22.43
N ILE A 323 -31.63 3.74 -21.74
CA ILE A 323 -31.23 4.12 -20.37
C ILE A 323 -31.29 2.90 -19.43
N ARG A 324 -32.32 2.04 -19.54
CA ARG A 324 -32.43 0.83 -18.72
C ARG A 324 -31.24 -0.12 -18.93
N GLU A 325 -30.88 -0.39 -20.17
CA GLU A 325 -29.71 -1.23 -20.47
C GLU A 325 -28.44 -0.63 -19.86
N LEU A 326 -28.24 0.69 -20.02
CA LEU A 326 -27.10 1.39 -19.41
C LEU A 326 -27.10 1.32 -17.87
N MET A 327 -28.27 1.39 -17.23
CA MET A 327 -28.42 1.18 -15.80
C MET A 327 -27.98 -0.22 -15.39
N LEU A 328 -28.42 -1.26 -16.10
CA LEU A 328 -28.02 -2.65 -15.86
C LEU A 328 -26.51 -2.84 -16.04
N LEU A 329 -25.92 -2.25 -17.09
CA LEU A 329 -24.47 -2.29 -17.37
C LEU A 329 -23.61 -1.60 -16.30
N MET A 330 -24.19 -0.69 -15.52
CA MET A 330 -23.53 0.05 -14.44
C MET A 330 -23.98 -0.38 -13.04
N ASN A 331 -24.73 -1.50 -12.93
CA ASN A 331 -25.27 -2.03 -11.68
C ASN A 331 -26.18 -1.03 -10.93
N ILE A 332 -26.81 -0.11 -11.65
CA ILE A 332 -27.74 0.85 -11.08
C ILE A 332 -29.06 0.11 -10.78
N PRO A 333 -29.49 0.05 -9.51
CA PRO A 333 -30.65 -0.73 -9.12
C PRO A 333 -31.93 -0.12 -9.70
N SER A 334 -32.95 -0.95 -9.93
CA SER A 334 -34.23 -0.51 -10.52
C SER A 334 -34.97 0.55 -9.68
N ARG A 335 -34.73 0.54 -8.36
CA ARG A 335 -35.24 1.54 -7.40
C ARG A 335 -34.57 2.91 -7.48
N PHE A 336 -33.45 3.05 -8.20
CA PHE A 336 -32.81 4.35 -8.40
C PHE A 336 -33.67 5.19 -9.34
N LYS A 337 -34.10 6.36 -8.87
CA LYS A 337 -34.97 7.27 -9.62
C LYS A 337 -34.17 8.36 -10.31
N TRP A 338 -34.45 8.62 -11.58
CA TRP A 338 -33.83 9.74 -12.30
C TRP A 338 -34.69 11.01 -12.28
N LEU A 339 -35.98 10.85 -12.08
CA LEU A 339 -37.01 11.89 -12.10
C LEU A 339 -37.85 11.76 -10.84
N ASP A 340 -38.50 12.85 -10.43
CA ASP A 340 -39.42 12.88 -9.28
C ASP A 340 -40.81 12.34 -9.67
N LEU A 341 -40.80 11.16 -10.30
CA LEU A 341 -41.97 10.41 -10.75
C LEU A 341 -41.66 8.92 -10.56
N GLU A 342 -42.65 8.16 -10.13
CA GLU A 342 -42.58 6.70 -10.11
C GLU A 342 -42.52 6.15 -11.54
N LEU A 343 -41.94 4.95 -11.70
CA LEU A 343 -41.86 4.30 -13.01
C LEU A 343 -43.25 4.06 -13.60
N GLN A 344 -44.24 3.73 -12.77
CA GLN A 344 -45.63 3.54 -13.17
C GLN A 344 -46.23 4.83 -13.74
N GLU A 345 -45.95 5.98 -13.13
CA GLU A 345 -46.40 7.29 -13.62
C GLU A 345 -45.77 7.60 -14.98
N LEU A 346 -44.45 7.38 -15.12
CA LEU A 346 -43.74 7.55 -16.39
C LEU A 346 -44.25 6.62 -17.49
N ASN A 347 -44.63 5.40 -17.14
CA ASN A 347 -45.18 4.43 -18.08
C ASN A 347 -46.58 4.81 -18.57
N ALA A 348 -47.40 5.43 -17.70
CA ALA A 348 -48.77 5.84 -17.98
C ALA A 348 -48.87 7.08 -18.89
N LEU A 349 -47.79 7.84 -19.06
CA LEU A 349 -47.72 8.97 -19.98
C LEU A 349 -47.99 8.55 -21.43
N ASN A 350 -48.63 9.43 -22.19
CA ASN A 350 -48.77 9.23 -23.63
C ASN A 350 -47.42 9.43 -24.35
N GLN A 351 -47.35 9.02 -25.61
CA GLN A 351 -46.10 9.05 -26.39
C GLN A 351 -45.48 10.47 -26.48
N GLN A 352 -46.31 11.51 -26.70
CA GLN A 352 -45.81 12.88 -26.83
C GLN A 352 -45.22 13.40 -25.51
N GLU A 353 -45.84 13.06 -24.38
CA GLU A 353 -45.34 13.39 -23.04
C GLU A 353 -44.02 12.66 -22.76
N LYS A 354 -43.94 11.36 -23.08
CA LYS A 354 -42.71 10.56 -22.93
C LYS A 354 -41.53 11.16 -23.70
N GLU A 355 -41.77 11.56 -24.95
CA GLU A 355 -40.77 12.20 -25.80
C GLU A 355 -40.32 13.55 -25.25
N LYS A 356 -41.26 14.38 -24.79
CA LYS A 356 -40.97 15.69 -24.19
C LYS A 356 -40.09 15.55 -22.94
N ILE A 357 -40.45 14.66 -22.02
CA ILE A 357 -39.68 14.41 -20.78
C ILE A 357 -38.30 13.84 -21.12
N SER A 358 -38.21 12.89 -22.05
CA SER A 358 -36.93 12.31 -22.46
C SER A 358 -36.02 13.38 -23.06
N LYS A 359 -36.53 14.23 -23.96
CA LYS A 359 -35.76 15.32 -24.56
C LYS A 359 -35.17 16.27 -23.52
N GLN A 360 -35.88 16.53 -22.42
CA GLN A 360 -35.44 17.41 -21.33
C GLN A 360 -34.38 16.76 -20.43
N ASN A 361 -34.46 15.45 -20.19
CA ASN A 361 -33.71 14.79 -19.11
C ASN A 361 -32.65 13.78 -19.57
N GLU A 362 -32.84 13.17 -20.74
CA GLU A 362 -32.05 12.02 -21.20
C GLU A 362 -30.55 12.33 -21.27
N MET A 363 -30.16 13.52 -21.75
CA MET A 363 -28.75 13.92 -21.82
C MET A 363 -28.10 13.97 -20.43
N ASN A 364 -28.83 14.49 -19.44
CA ASN A 364 -28.38 14.53 -18.06
C ASN A 364 -28.17 13.10 -17.56
N ILE A 365 -29.19 12.24 -17.67
CA ILE A 365 -29.14 10.84 -17.23
C ILE A 365 -27.94 10.11 -17.85
N ARG A 366 -27.81 10.17 -19.17
CA ARG A 366 -26.74 9.47 -19.91
C ARG A 366 -25.35 9.94 -19.52
N GLN A 367 -25.13 11.24 -19.35
CA GLN A 367 -23.85 11.77 -18.88
C GLN A 367 -23.54 11.29 -17.45
N SER A 368 -24.53 11.32 -16.55
CA SER A 368 -24.39 10.82 -15.18
C SER A 368 -23.97 9.35 -15.14
N ILE A 369 -24.58 8.51 -15.98
CA ILE A 369 -24.23 7.08 -16.05
C ILE A 369 -22.80 6.90 -16.55
N GLY A 370 -22.36 7.67 -17.56
CA GLY A 370 -21.00 7.58 -18.09
C GLY A 370 -19.90 8.07 -17.14
N GLU A 371 -20.22 9.05 -16.30
CA GLU A 371 -19.33 9.59 -15.26
C GLU A 371 -19.22 8.66 -14.05
N ALA A 372 -20.28 7.93 -13.72
CA ALA A 372 -20.39 7.19 -12.47
C ALA A 372 -19.37 6.04 -12.29
N VAL A 373 -19.05 5.79 -11.02
CA VAL A 373 -18.54 4.49 -10.56
C VAL A 373 -19.73 3.52 -10.49
N PRO A 374 -19.62 2.28 -11.00
CA PRO A 374 -20.69 1.29 -10.85
C PRO A 374 -21.06 1.08 -9.38
N THR A 375 -22.36 1.10 -9.07
CA THR A 375 -22.88 1.08 -7.69
C THR A 375 -22.34 -0.06 -6.85
N ILE A 376 -22.12 -1.23 -7.47
CA ILE A 376 -21.61 -2.45 -6.83
C ILE A 376 -20.19 -2.31 -6.24
N ILE A 377 -19.38 -1.37 -6.74
CA ILE A 377 -18.00 -1.18 -6.27
C ILE A 377 -17.99 -0.58 -4.88
N PHE A 378 -18.65 0.58 -4.69
CA PHE A 378 -18.75 1.20 -3.36
C PHE A 378 -19.62 0.39 -2.41
N LYS A 379 -20.64 -0.32 -2.92
CA LYS A 379 -21.43 -1.27 -2.12
C LYS A 379 -20.57 -2.35 -1.46
N GLN A 380 -19.69 -3.01 -2.23
CA GLN A 380 -18.79 -4.04 -1.69
C GLN A 380 -17.85 -3.48 -0.63
N ILE A 381 -17.31 -2.28 -0.84
CA ILE A 381 -16.41 -1.64 0.12
C ILE A 381 -17.20 -1.27 1.40
N ALA A 382 -18.43 -0.76 1.27
CA ALA A 382 -19.32 -0.49 2.40
C ALA A 382 -19.62 -1.73 3.24
N ILE A 383 -19.95 -2.86 2.61
CA ILE A 383 -20.17 -4.14 3.31
C ILE A 383 -18.94 -4.51 4.15
N LYS A 384 -17.75 -4.40 3.56
CA LYS A 384 -16.49 -4.72 4.25
C LYS A 384 -16.22 -3.79 5.44
N ILE A 385 -16.41 -2.48 5.25
CA ILE A 385 -16.28 -1.49 6.34
C ILE A 385 -17.29 -1.78 7.44
N LYS A 386 -18.55 -2.05 7.10
CA LYS A 386 -19.61 -2.37 8.06
C LYS A 386 -19.29 -3.61 8.87
N ASN A 387 -18.89 -4.69 8.21
CA ASN A 387 -18.50 -5.92 8.87
C ASN A 387 -17.31 -5.70 9.81
N PHE A 388 -16.26 -5.02 9.34
CA PHE A 388 -15.09 -4.68 10.16
C PHE A 388 -15.48 -3.84 11.39
N MET A 389 -16.22 -2.75 11.21
CA MET A 389 -16.62 -1.85 12.29
C MET A 389 -17.57 -2.50 13.30
N SER A 390 -18.31 -3.54 12.91
CA SER A 390 -19.17 -4.31 13.82
C SER A 390 -18.41 -5.30 14.71
N GLN A 391 -17.14 -5.59 14.41
CA GLN A 391 -16.31 -6.53 15.15
C GLN A 391 -15.60 -5.86 16.33
N THR A 392 -15.31 -6.67 17.34
CA THR A 392 -14.46 -6.28 18.47
C THR A 392 -13.00 -6.32 18.06
N HIS A 393 -12.27 -5.24 18.35
CA HIS A 393 -10.84 -5.10 18.10
C HIS A 393 -10.12 -5.16 19.45
N LEU A 394 -9.33 -6.22 19.69
CA LEU A 394 -8.66 -6.43 20.97
C LEU A 394 -7.28 -5.78 21.00
N GLU A 395 -7.06 -4.89 21.95
CA GLU A 395 -5.73 -4.34 22.24
C GLU A 395 -4.86 -5.34 23.02
N PRO A 396 -3.51 -5.21 23.01
CA PRO A 396 -2.61 -6.17 23.66
C PRO A 396 -2.91 -6.44 25.14
N LYS A 397 -3.38 -5.43 25.89
CA LYS A 397 -3.75 -5.60 27.31
C LYS A 397 -4.99 -6.49 27.48
N GLU A 398 -5.96 -6.36 26.58
CA GLU A 398 -7.19 -7.16 26.58
C GLU A 398 -6.88 -8.59 26.15
N ILE A 399 -6.01 -8.76 25.15
CA ILE A 399 -5.50 -10.07 24.74
C ILE A 399 -4.83 -10.78 25.94
N ILE A 400 -3.93 -10.12 26.66
CA ILE A 400 -3.28 -10.71 27.85
C ILE A 400 -4.32 -11.14 28.88
N ARG A 401 -5.28 -10.27 29.18
CA ARG A 401 -6.36 -10.59 30.11
C ARG A 401 -7.17 -11.81 29.66
N LEU A 402 -7.54 -11.90 28.38
CA LEU A 402 -8.31 -13.03 27.85
C LEU A 402 -7.51 -14.33 27.87
N ILE A 403 -6.20 -14.26 27.59
CA ILE A 403 -5.31 -15.43 27.69
C ILE A 403 -5.33 -16.00 29.10
N ASP A 404 -5.25 -15.14 30.11
CA ASP A 404 -5.20 -15.57 31.50
C ASP A 404 -6.60 -16.05 31.99
N VAL A 405 -7.67 -15.31 31.67
CA VAL A 405 -9.06 -15.61 32.08
C VAL A 405 -9.59 -16.91 31.47
N HIS A 406 -9.26 -17.19 30.22
CA HIS A 406 -9.75 -18.37 29.51
C HIS A 406 -8.72 -19.50 29.41
N HIS A 407 -7.58 -19.37 30.10
CA HIS A 407 -6.51 -20.37 30.10
C HIS A 407 -6.06 -20.74 28.67
N LEU A 408 -5.84 -19.75 27.81
CA LEU A 408 -5.56 -19.93 26.37
C LEU A 408 -4.12 -20.40 26.08
N LEU A 409 -3.30 -20.56 27.13
CA LEU A 409 -2.04 -21.31 27.04
C LEU A 409 -2.30 -22.81 26.79
N GLU A 410 -3.50 -23.32 27.07
CA GLU A 410 -3.90 -24.67 26.67
C GLU A 410 -4.37 -24.67 25.20
N PRO A 411 -3.74 -25.45 24.29
CA PRO A 411 -4.06 -25.41 22.86
C PRO A 411 -5.54 -25.68 22.54
N GLN A 412 -6.22 -26.55 23.29
CA GLN A 412 -7.63 -26.86 23.06
C GLN A 412 -8.56 -25.72 23.47
N ASN A 413 -8.26 -25.04 24.59
CA ASN A 413 -9.00 -23.86 25.03
C ASN A 413 -8.86 -22.73 24.01
N LEU A 414 -7.64 -22.53 23.49
CA LEU A 414 -7.36 -21.55 22.44
C LEU A 414 -8.19 -21.80 21.18
N LYS A 415 -8.17 -23.02 20.64
CA LYS A 415 -8.95 -23.39 19.45
C LYS A 415 -10.44 -23.20 19.65
N ARG A 416 -10.96 -23.65 20.80
CA ARG A 416 -12.37 -23.49 21.17
C ARG A 416 -12.76 -22.01 21.25
N PHE A 417 -11.95 -21.20 21.93
CA PHE A 417 -12.18 -19.76 22.05
C PHE A 417 -12.24 -19.08 20.69
N ILE A 418 -11.32 -19.42 19.77
CA ILE A 418 -11.29 -18.85 18.42
C ILE A 418 -12.56 -19.23 17.65
N LEU A 419 -12.95 -20.51 17.65
CA LEU A 419 -14.17 -20.98 16.98
C LEU A 419 -15.43 -20.29 17.49
N GLU A 420 -15.55 -20.10 18.81
CA GLU A 420 -16.71 -19.46 19.44
C GLU A 420 -16.80 -17.95 19.15
N ASN A 421 -15.67 -17.31 18.78
CA ASN A 421 -15.58 -15.85 18.64
C ASN A 421 -15.24 -15.34 17.23
N GLN A 422 -15.07 -16.22 16.23
CA GLN A 422 -14.67 -15.84 14.86
C GLN A 422 -15.56 -14.81 14.17
N ASN A 423 -16.85 -14.75 14.53
CA ASN A 423 -17.80 -13.80 13.95
C ASN A 423 -17.93 -12.51 14.77
N LYS A 424 -17.38 -12.46 15.98
CA LYS A 424 -17.50 -11.34 16.93
C LYS A 424 -16.22 -10.52 17.04
N ILE A 425 -15.07 -11.18 16.99
CA ILE A 425 -13.75 -10.58 17.15
C ILE A 425 -13.05 -10.52 15.80
N ALA A 426 -12.41 -9.40 15.50
CA ALA A 426 -11.66 -9.22 14.27
C ALA A 426 -10.58 -10.31 14.11
N ARG A 427 -10.41 -10.85 12.90
CA ARG A 427 -9.49 -11.97 12.65
C ARG A 427 -8.06 -11.66 13.10
N ALA A 428 -7.55 -10.46 12.83
CA ALA A 428 -6.21 -10.06 13.25
C ALA A 428 -6.02 -10.06 14.78
N SER A 429 -7.07 -9.74 15.55
CA SER A 429 -7.04 -9.86 17.00
C SER A 429 -7.00 -11.32 17.47
N LEU A 430 -7.73 -12.22 16.80
CA LEU A 430 -7.67 -13.67 17.10
C LEU A 430 -6.30 -14.27 16.74
N VAL A 431 -5.73 -13.86 15.61
CA VAL A 431 -4.37 -14.24 15.20
C VAL A 431 -3.35 -13.73 16.22
N SER A 432 -3.42 -12.45 16.59
CA SER A 432 -2.52 -11.86 17.60
C SER A 432 -2.63 -12.58 18.95
N LEU A 433 -3.85 -12.93 19.38
CA LEU A 433 -4.10 -13.70 20.58
C LEU A 433 -3.48 -15.11 20.52
N ALA A 434 -3.58 -15.78 19.37
CA ALA A 434 -2.97 -17.09 19.17
C ALA A 434 -1.44 -17.02 19.21
N GLU A 435 -0.84 -16.06 18.50
CA GLU A 435 0.61 -15.85 18.45
C GLU A 435 1.19 -15.46 19.83
N MET A 436 0.49 -14.63 20.60
CA MET A 436 0.88 -14.29 21.97
C MET A 436 0.79 -15.51 22.91
N SER A 437 -0.22 -16.36 22.73
CA SER A 437 -0.34 -17.61 23.48
C SER A 437 0.77 -18.60 23.14
N ASN A 438 1.12 -18.72 21.85
CA ASN A 438 2.24 -19.52 21.36
C ASN A 438 3.60 -19.04 21.89
N SER A 439 3.85 -17.72 21.83
CA SER A 439 5.12 -17.13 22.24
C SER A 439 5.38 -17.31 23.74
N LYS A 440 4.34 -17.29 24.57
CA LYS A 440 4.44 -17.63 26.00
C LYS A 440 4.76 -19.12 26.24
N ARG A 441 4.42 -20.02 25.29
CA ARG A 441 4.76 -21.45 25.35
C ARG A 441 6.16 -21.77 24.83
N ILE A 442 6.65 -21.06 23.80
CA ILE A 442 7.86 -21.42 23.04
C ILE A 442 8.83 -20.22 22.98
N GLU A 443 10.03 -20.37 23.57
CA GLU A 443 11.08 -19.33 23.57
C GLU A 443 11.60 -18.94 22.16
N LYS A 444 11.40 -19.78 21.13
CA LYS A 444 11.98 -19.65 19.78
C LYS A 444 11.03 -19.13 18.70
N SER A 445 10.10 -18.24 19.04
CA SER A 445 8.99 -17.89 18.13
C SER A 445 9.37 -16.92 17.00
N ALA A 446 8.73 -17.06 15.83
CA ALA A 446 8.63 -16.00 14.85
C ALA A 446 7.80 -14.85 15.44
N TYR A 447 8.12 -13.61 15.09
CA TYR A 447 7.40 -12.47 15.64
C TYR A 447 6.09 -12.20 14.88
N PHE A 448 5.05 -11.75 15.60
CA PHE A 448 3.79 -11.36 14.97
C PHE A 448 4.00 -10.21 13.99
N THR A 449 3.66 -10.43 12.72
CA THR A 449 3.70 -9.40 11.68
C THR A 449 2.31 -8.77 11.58
N ASN A 450 2.18 -7.51 11.99
CA ASN A 450 0.87 -6.87 12.01
C ASN A 450 0.37 -6.53 10.58
N PRO A 451 -0.95 -6.29 10.42
CA PRO A 451 -1.54 -5.95 9.12
C PRO A 451 -0.93 -4.73 8.43
N PHE A 452 -0.41 -3.76 9.18
CA PHE A 452 0.31 -2.61 8.63
C PHE A 452 1.58 -3.00 7.87
N ILE A 453 2.43 -3.84 8.47
CA ILE A 453 3.66 -4.30 7.81
C ILE A 453 3.30 -5.14 6.58
N ILE A 454 2.30 -6.01 6.69
CA ILE A 454 1.79 -6.83 5.58
C ILE A 454 1.26 -5.94 4.45
N ASN A 455 0.52 -4.87 4.76
CA ASN A 455 0.01 -3.91 3.78
C ASN A 455 1.15 -3.32 2.95
N GLU A 456 2.23 -2.87 3.59
CA GLU A 456 3.37 -2.28 2.89
C GLU A 456 4.14 -3.32 2.06
N ILE A 457 4.27 -4.56 2.55
CA ILE A 457 4.87 -5.65 1.76
C ILE A 457 4.01 -5.98 0.54
N ALA A 458 2.68 -6.06 0.69
CA ALA A 458 1.74 -6.41 -0.37
C ALA A 458 1.78 -5.44 -1.57
N LYS A 459 2.07 -4.15 -1.34
CA LYS A 459 2.30 -3.15 -2.40
C LYS A 459 3.45 -3.52 -3.32
N LEU A 460 4.45 -4.23 -2.80
CA LEU A 460 5.69 -4.55 -3.51
C LEU A 460 5.72 -5.97 -4.08
N LEU A 461 4.77 -6.82 -3.69
CA LEU A 461 4.66 -8.17 -4.21
C LEU A 461 4.48 -8.17 -5.74
N PRO A 462 5.10 -9.11 -6.47
CA PRO A 462 5.06 -9.16 -7.92
C PRO A 462 3.65 -9.46 -8.42
N SER A 463 3.31 -8.97 -9.62
CA SER A 463 2.15 -9.44 -10.39
C SER A 463 2.55 -10.60 -11.29
N PHE A 464 1.68 -11.61 -11.40
CA PHE A 464 1.91 -12.78 -12.24
C PHE A 464 1.09 -12.73 -13.53
N LYS A 465 1.69 -13.13 -14.65
CA LYS A 465 1.01 -13.31 -15.95
C LYS A 465 0.61 -14.75 -16.24
N GLN A 466 1.22 -15.68 -15.51
CA GLN A 466 0.95 -17.11 -15.64
C GLN A 466 -0.42 -17.46 -15.08
N GLU A 467 -1.03 -18.51 -15.65
CA GLU A 467 -2.35 -18.97 -15.22
C GLU A 467 -2.31 -19.58 -13.81
N SER A 468 -1.24 -20.32 -13.51
CA SER A 468 -1.01 -20.92 -12.20
C SER A 468 0.21 -20.33 -11.51
N VAL A 469 0.13 -20.13 -10.20
CA VAL A 469 1.23 -19.63 -9.37
C VAL A 469 1.39 -20.54 -8.15
N THR A 470 2.62 -20.92 -7.81
CA THR A 470 2.95 -21.62 -6.56
C THR A 470 3.61 -20.68 -5.57
N ILE A 471 3.02 -20.54 -4.40
CA ILE A 471 3.48 -19.68 -3.30
C ILE A 471 3.77 -20.57 -2.09
N ILE A 472 4.88 -20.30 -1.40
CA ILE A 472 5.18 -20.88 -0.10
C ILE A 472 5.26 -19.76 0.94
N GLU A 473 4.58 -19.94 2.07
CA GLU A 473 4.78 -19.17 3.29
C GLU A 473 5.51 -20.06 4.32
N PRO A 474 6.82 -19.87 4.52
CA PRO A 474 7.58 -20.61 5.53
C PRO A 474 7.42 -19.97 6.90
N SER A 475 7.37 -20.79 7.95
CA SER A 475 7.03 -20.36 9.31
C SER A 475 5.74 -19.56 9.32
N ALA A 476 4.68 -20.14 8.73
CA ALA A 476 3.40 -19.47 8.52
C ALA A 476 2.69 -19.05 9.82
N GLY A 477 3.04 -19.68 10.96
CA GLY A 477 2.39 -19.44 12.23
C GLY A 477 0.87 -19.63 12.11
N CYS A 478 0.12 -18.65 12.61
CA CYS A 478 -1.33 -18.62 12.52
C CYS A 478 -1.87 -17.97 11.21
N GLY A 479 -1.02 -17.79 10.19
CA GLY A 479 -1.42 -17.35 8.84
C GLY A 479 -1.54 -15.83 8.66
N ASN A 480 -0.56 -15.07 9.16
CA ASN A 480 -0.60 -13.61 9.13
C ASN A 480 -0.68 -13.02 7.70
N PHE A 481 0.00 -13.62 6.72
CA PHE A 481 0.01 -13.10 5.35
C PHE A 481 -1.22 -13.50 4.52
N LEU A 482 -2.02 -14.48 4.96
CA LEU A 482 -3.02 -15.16 4.12
C LEU A 482 -4.09 -14.21 3.55
N SER A 483 -4.70 -13.36 4.38
CA SER A 483 -5.68 -12.36 3.92
C SER A 483 -5.12 -11.50 2.78
N ALA A 484 -3.87 -11.03 2.92
CA ALA A 484 -3.24 -10.18 1.93
C ALA A 484 -2.88 -10.95 0.66
N LEU A 485 -2.44 -12.20 0.76
CA LEU A 485 -2.16 -13.05 -0.40
C LEU A 485 -3.44 -13.39 -1.18
N PHE A 486 -4.52 -13.75 -0.48
CA PHE A 486 -5.85 -13.99 -1.08
C PHE A 486 -6.32 -12.80 -1.90
N LYS A 487 -6.12 -11.58 -1.38
CA LYS A 487 -6.47 -10.34 -2.08
C LYS A 487 -5.52 -10.03 -3.22
N LYS A 488 -4.21 -10.08 -2.98
CA LYS A 488 -3.18 -9.72 -3.96
C LYS A 488 -3.25 -10.56 -5.23
N TYR A 489 -3.58 -11.85 -5.09
CA TYR A 489 -3.58 -12.80 -6.20
C TYR A 489 -4.97 -13.24 -6.62
N THR A 490 -5.99 -12.43 -6.33
CA THR A 490 -7.38 -12.72 -6.70
C THR A 490 -7.60 -12.83 -8.22
N SER A 491 -6.75 -12.17 -9.02
CA SER A 491 -6.82 -12.21 -10.49
C SER A 491 -6.06 -13.39 -11.13
N VAL A 492 -5.31 -14.16 -10.35
CA VAL A 492 -4.60 -15.35 -10.85
C VAL A 492 -5.59 -16.50 -10.96
N LYS A 493 -5.60 -17.20 -12.10
CA LYS A 493 -6.59 -18.26 -12.39
C LYS A 493 -6.50 -19.42 -11.39
N LYS A 494 -5.29 -19.82 -10.97
CA LYS A 494 -5.07 -20.83 -9.93
C LYS A 494 -3.85 -20.49 -9.08
N VAL A 495 -3.97 -20.55 -7.76
CA VAL A 495 -2.86 -20.36 -6.82
C VAL A 495 -2.72 -21.59 -5.94
N TYR A 496 -1.54 -22.21 -5.95
CA TYR A 496 -1.16 -23.26 -5.00
C TYR A 496 -0.40 -22.60 -3.86
N LEU A 497 -0.99 -22.56 -2.67
CA LEU A 497 -0.42 -21.92 -1.50
C LEU A 497 -0.02 -22.97 -0.46
N LYS A 498 1.27 -23.07 -0.16
CA LYS A 498 1.79 -24.01 0.84
C LYS A 498 2.20 -23.24 2.09
N CYS A 499 1.53 -23.51 3.20
CA CYS A 499 1.87 -22.94 4.50
C CYS A 499 2.68 -23.98 5.27
N ILE A 500 3.93 -23.65 5.60
CA ILE A 500 4.86 -24.59 6.24
C ILE A 500 5.17 -24.08 7.64
N ASP A 501 4.93 -24.89 8.65
CA ASP A 501 5.34 -24.59 10.02
C ASP A 501 5.78 -25.88 10.75
N ILE A 502 6.64 -25.72 11.76
CA ILE A 502 7.04 -26.82 12.64
C ILE A 502 6.01 -27.06 13.75
N ASP A 503 5.21 -26.05 14.09
CA ASP A 503 4.20 -26.14 15.14
C ASP A 503 2.84 -26.53 14.55
N LYS A 504 2.45 -27.78 14.82
CA LYS A 504 1.15 -28.32 14.44
C LYS A 504 -0.01 -27.49 14.99
N ASN A 505 0.10 -26.96 16.22
CA ASN A 505 -1.00 -26.20 16.81
C ASN A 505 -1.24 -24.88 16.06
N SER A 506 -0.17 -24.21 15.63
CA SER A 506 -0.26 -23.00 14.81
C SER A 506 -0.97 -23.27 13.48
N LEU A 507 -0.66 -24.39 12.82
CA LEU A 507 -1.34 -24.80 11.58
C LEU A 507 -2.82 -25.13 11.78
N GLU A 508 -3.18 -25.83 12.87
CA GLU A 508 -4.58 -26.13 13.19
C GLU A 508 -5.38 -24.85 13.50
N ILE A 509 -4.75 -23.86 14.15
CA ILE A 509 -5.37 -22.55 14.40
C ILE A 509 -5.53 -21.75 13.09
N LEU A 510 -4.50 -21.75 12.24
CA LEU A 510 -4.56 -21.17 10.90
C LEU A 510 -5.74 -21.77 10.11
N GLU A 511 -5.88 -23.10 10.12
CA GLU A 511 -7.00 -23.77 9.45
C GLU A 511 -8.35 -23.29 9.97
N ILE A 512 -8.53 -23.24 11.30
CA ILE A 512 -9.75 -22.73 11.94
C ILE A 512 -10.06 -21.30 11.47
N LEU A 513 -9.07 -20.42 11.42
CA LEU A 513 -9.25 -18.99 11.11
C LEU A 513 -9.57 -18.70 9.64
N TYR A 514 -9.15 -19.58 8.74
CA TYR A 514 -9.14 -19.31 7.30
C TYR A 514 -9.95 -20.27 6.43
N LYS A 515 -10.27 -21.48 6.91
CA LYS A 515 -10.99 -22.51 6.12
C LYS A 515 -12.25 -21.99 5.41
N ASP A 516 -13.00 -21.11 6.05
CA ASP A 516 -14.28 -20.59 5.55
C ASP A 516 -14.13 -19.35 4.64
N CYS A 517 -12.90 -18.87 4.42
CA CYS A 517 -12.63 -17.69 3.60
C CYS A 517 -11.55 -17.89 2.53
N ILE A 518 -11.15 -19.14 2.26
CA ILE A 518 -10.22 -19.46 1.16
C ILE A 518 -10.93 -19.14 -0.18
N PRO A 519 -10.38 -18.27 -1.04
CA PRO A 519 -10.99 -18.00 -2.33
C PRO A 519 -10.94 -19.22 -3.26
N ASN A 520 -11.93 -19.37 -4.15
CA ASN A 520 -12.06 -20.54 -5.05
C ASN A 520 -10.85 -20.78 -5.96
N ASN A 521 -10.06 -19.74 -6.28
CA ASN A 521 -8.85 -19.87 -7.09
C ASN A 521 -7.64 -20.35 -6.28
N PHE A 522 -7.73 -20.44 -4.95
CA PHE A 522 -6.66 -20.93 -4.08
C PHE A 522 -6.85 -22.41 -3.75
N GLU A 523 -5.74 -23.14 -3.76
CA GLU A 523 -5.60 -24.46 -3.18
C GLU A 523 -4.53 -24.36 -2.10
N MET A 524 -4.96 -24.50 -0.85
CA MET A 524 -4.10 -24.32 0.30
C MET A 524 -3.70 -25.68 0.87
N GLU A 525 -2.39 -25.88 1.04
CA GLU A 525 -1.79 -27.07 1.66
C GLU A 525 -1.12 -26.65 2.97
N LEU A 526 -1.45 -27.31 4.08
CA LEU A 526 -0.81 -27.09 5.38
C LEU A 526 0.22 -28.21 5.63
N ILE A 527 1.47 -27.83 5.86
CA ILE A 527 2.60 -28.76 5.94
C ILE A 527 3.30 -28.60 7.29
N CYS A 528 3.14 -29.58 8.17
CA CYS A 528 3.81 -29.62 9.48
C CYS A 528 5.24 -30.18 9.35
N LYS A 529 6.19 -29.35 8.91
CA LYS A 529 7.60 -29.72 8.71
C LYS A 529 8.53 -28.54 8.97
N ASP A 530 9.79 -28.83 9.28
CA ASP A 530 10.85 -27.81 9.23
C ASP A 530 11.08 -27.37 7.78
N PHE A 531 10.90 -26.08 7.51
CA PHE A 531 11.15 -25.50 6.19
C PHE A 531 12.59 -25.75 5.72
N LEU A 532 13.58 -25.78 6.62
CA LEU A 532 14.97 -26.06 6.25
C LEU A 532 15.18 -27.52 5.81
N ALA A 533 14.38 -28.46 6.31
CA ALA A 533 14.37 -29.87 5.91
C ALA A 533 13.36 -30.19 4.78
N TYR A 534 12.43 -29.28 4.50
CA TYR A 534 11.42 -29.46 3.45
C TYR A 534 12.02 -29.31 2.06
N GLU A 535 11.91 -30.35 1.24
CA GLU A 535 12.37 -30.35 -0.15
C GLU A 535 11.21 -30.14 -1.11
N CYS A 536 11.42 -29.27 -2.09
CA CYS A 536 10.47 -29.03 -3.17
C CYS A 536 11.17 -28.54 -4.44
N GLY A 537 10.44 -28.57 -5.56
CA GLY A 537 10.86 -27.93 -6.81
C GLY A 537 10.89 -26.40 -6.71
N LYS A 538 11.23 -25.74 -7.82
CA LYS A 538 11.17 -24.29 -7.94
C LYS A 538 9.73 -23.80 -7.76
N VAL A 539 9.56 -22.69 -7.04
CA VAL A 539 8.26 -22.03 -6.84
C VAL A 539 8.30 -20.58 -7.33
N ASP A 540 7.15 -19.94 -7.41
CA ASP A 540 7.07 -18.58 -7.94
C ASP A 540 7.37 -17.52 -6.89
N LEU A 541 6.80 -17.68 -5.69
CA LEU A 541 6.97 -16.75 -4.59
C LEU A 541 7.25 -17.51 -3.29
N ILE A 542 8.24 -17.05 -2.55
CA ILE A 542 8.35 -17.32 -1.11
C ILE A 542 8.18 -15.99 -0.37
N VAL A 543 7.22 -15.93 0.55
CA VAL A 543 6.87 -14.72 1.30
C VAL A 543 6.64 -15.06 2.76
N GLY A 544 7.12 -14.23 3.70
CA GLY A 544 6.83 -14.46 5.11
C GLY A 544 7.74 -13.70 6.09
N ASN A 545 7.63 -14.10 7.36
CA ASN A 545 8.50 -13.66 8.45
C ASN A 545 9.22 -14.89 9.05
N PRO A 546 10.52 -15.09 8.77
CA PRO A 546 11.25 -16.23 9.26
C PRO A 546 11.58 -16.08 10.75
N PRO A 547 11.95 -17.16 11.46
CA PRO A 547 12.39 -17.08 12.84
C PRO A 547 13.75 -16.38 12.95
N PHE A 548 13.91 -15.51 13.95
CA PHE A 548 15.15 -14.73 14.16
C PHE A 548 16.10 -15.38 15.18
N GLY A 549 15.72 -16.55 15.71
CA GLY A 549 16.52 -17.30 16.67
C GLY A 549 17.90 -17.69 16.14
N LYS A 550 18.86 -17.84 17.06
CA LYS A 550 20.20 -18.36 16.74
C LYS A 550 20.16 -19.85 16.47
N THR A 551 21.05 -20.31 15.59
CA THR A 551 21.33 -21.73 15.36
C THR A 551 22.83 -22.01 15.30
N HIS A 552 23.23 -23.14 15.87
CA HIS A 552 24.58 -23.68 15.79
C HIS A 552 24.74 -24.66 14.62
N GLU A 553 23.66 -25.08 14.01
CA GLU A 553 23.67 -25.97 12.85
C GLU A 553 24.31 -25.27 11.65
N ARG A 554 25.05 -26.07 10.86
CA ARG A 554 25.76 -25.60 9.67
C ARG A 554 25.26 -26.39 8.47
N PHE A 555 24.57 -25.69 7.59
CA PHE A 555 23.98 -26.24 6.39
C PHE A 555 24.95 -26.02 5.23
N LYS A 556 25.43 -27.11 4.60
CA LYS A 556 26.47 -27.07 3.56
C LYS A 556 26.09 -26.21 2.35
N ASP A 557 24.81 -26.11 2.04
CA ASP A 557 24.28 -25.36 0.88
C ASP A 557 24.17 -23.84 1.12
N TYR A 558 24.32 -23.39 2.37
CA TYR A 558 24.10 -22.00 2.77
C TYR A 558 25.39 -21.40 3.35
N SER A 559 25.41 -20.07 3.44
CA SER A 559 26.61 -19.35 3.87
C SER A 559 27.01 -19.76 5.29
N LEU A 560 28.23 -20.30 5.45
CA LEU A 560 28.70 -20.90 6.71
C LEU A 560 28.81 -19.91 7.88
N ARG A 561 28.80 -18.61 7.59
CA ARG A 561 28.85 -17.54 8.58
C ARG A 561 27.49 -17.22 9.20
N LEU A 562 26.40 -17.74 8.65
CA LEU A 562 25.07 -17.53 9.19
C LEU A 562 24.94 -18.20 10.56
N THR A 563 24.54 -17.41 11.54
CA THR A 563 24.30 -17.82 12.93
C THR A 563 22.85 -17.64 13.35
N HIS A 564 22.03 -16.94 12.55
CA HIS A 564 20.61 -16.75 12.77
C HIS A 564 19.78 -17.46 11.68
N LEU A 565 18.67 -18.08 12.09
CA LEU A 565 17.79 -18.85 11.20
C LEU A 565 17.24 -18.01 10.04
N ALA A 566 16.91 -16.74 10.30
CA ALA A 566 16.39 -15.81 9.28
C ALA A 566 17.28 -15.76 8.01
N GLY A 567 18.60 -15.73 8.17
CA GLY A 567 19.51 -15.73 7.03
C GLY A 567 19.49 -17.03 6.22
N ILE A 568 19.34 -18.16 6.91
CA ILE A 568 19.30 -19.49 6.29
C ILE A 568 17.98 -19.67 5.54
N PHE A 569 16.87 -19.26 6.15
CA PHE A 569 15.55 -19.18 5.52
C PHE A 569 15.58 -18.32 4.26
N LEU A 570 16.19 -17.13 4.33
CA LEU A 570 16.33 -16.25 3.19
C LEU A 570 17.13 -16.92 2.07
N GLU A 571 18.29 -17.51 2.35
CA GLU A 571 19.10 -18.15 1.32
C GLU A 571 18.43 -19.37 0.69
N LYS A 572 17.74 -20.19 1.48
CA LYS A 572 16.89 -21.28 0.96
C LYS A 572 15.79 -20.72 0.05
N SER A 573 15.15 -19.63 0.46
CA SER A 573 14.11 -18.97 -0.33
C SER A 573 14.63 -18.46 -1.67
N LEU A 574 15.82 -17.86 -1.69
CA LEU A 574 16.47 -17.41 -2.93
C LEU A 574 16.81 -18.56 -3.88
N LYS A 575 17.17 -19.73 -3.32
CA LYS A 575 17.42 -20.97 -4.07
C LYS A 575 16.14 -21.55 -4.64
N LEU A 576 15.01 -21.50 -3.93
CA LEU A 576 13.76 -22.17 -4.33
C LEU A 576 12.81 -21.30 -5.16
N ALA A 577 12.68 -20.01 -4.86
CA ALA A 577 11.65 -19.17 -5.46
C ALA A 577 12.15 -18.34 -6.64
N ASN A 578 11.27 -17.95 -7.57
CA ASN A 578 11.53 -16.90 -8.56
C ASN A 578 11.58 -15.52 -7.90
N PHE A 579 10.65 -15.24 -6.99
CA PHE A 579 10.55 -14.04 -6.17
C PHE A 579 10.58 -14.40 -4.68
N THR A 580 11.24 -13.58 -3.87
CA THR A 580 11.30 -13.73 -2.42
C THR A 580 10.94 -12.40 -1.78
N ALA A 581 10.02 -12.42 -0.82
CA ALA A 581 9.61 -11.25 -0.03
C ALA A 581 9.68 -11.61 1.46
N MET A 582 10.77 -11.24 2.14
CA MET A 582 11.03 -11.74 3.50
C MET A 582 11.23 -10.58 4.47
N VAL A 583 10.57 -10.65 5.64
CA VAL A 583 10.89 -9.79 6.78
C VAL A 583 12.22 -10.25 7.37
N MET A 584 13.17 -9.35 7.51
CA MET A 584 14.55 -9.65 7.92
C MET A 584 15.01 -8.63 8.96
N PRO A 585 15.94 -9.00 9.86
CA PRO A 585 16.60 -8.01 10.69
C PRO A 585 17.40 -7.02 9.81
N LYS A 586 17.38 -5.74 10.18
CA LYS A 586 18.07 -4.66 9.44
C LYS A 586 19.59 -4.85 9.38
N ASN A 587 20.15 -5.69 10.24
CA ASN A 587 21.56 -6.08 10.24
C ASN A 587 21.99 -6.84 8.96
N LEU A 588 21.03 -7.36 8.18
CA LEU A 588 21.24 -7.90 6.82
C LEU A 588 22.02 -6.90 5.95
N LEU A 589 21.75 -5.61 6.11
CA LEU A 589 22.34 -4.55 5.30
C LEU A 589 23.83 -4.34 5.57
N ASN A 590 24.33 -4.59 6.78
CA ASN A 590 25.64 -4.08 7.19
C ASN A 590 26.55 -4.98 8.02
N THR A 591 26.10 -6.16 8.43
CA THR A 591 26.95 -7.07 9.21
C THR A 591 27.72 -8.05 8.31
N LYS A 592 28.85 -8.55 8.84
CA LYS A 592 29.72 -9.52 8.14
C LYS A 592 29.07 -10.88 7.95
N GLU A 593 28.16 -11.25 8.85
CA GLU A 593 27.34 -12.49 8.79
C GLU A 593 26.64 -12.64 7.44
N TYR A 594 26.03 -11.56 6.94
CA TYR A 594 25.26 -11.58 5.70
C TYR A 594 26.03 -11.16 4.45
N ALA A 595 27.37 -11.11 4.48
CA ALA A 595 28.16 -10.66 3.33
C ALA A 595 27.95 -11.52 2.07
N GLU A 596 27.91 -12.85 2.25
CA GLU A 596 27.62 -13.80 1.17
C GLU A 596 26.14 -13.74 0.76
N THR A 597 25.23 -13.61 1.74
CA THR A 597 23.79 -13.45 1.50
C THR A 597 23.49 -12.22 0.65
N ARG A 598 24.13 -11.06 0.92
CA ARG A 598 24.04 -9.86 0.07
C ARG A 598 24.51 -10.12 -1.35
N THR A 599 25.60 -10.86 -1.52
CA THR A 599 26.07 -11.26 -2.87
C THR A 599 25.06 -12.15 -3.60
N LYS A 600 24.39 -13.08 -2.88
CA LYS A 600 23.32 -13.91 -3.45
C LYS A 600 22.09 -13.07 -3.82
N LEU A 601 21.71 -12.11 -2.99
CA LEU A 601 20.61 -11.17 -3.26
C LEU A 601 20.88 -10.28 -4.47
N GLU A 602 22.08 -9.73 -4.60
CA GLU A 602 22.48 -8.94 -5.77
C GLU A 602 22.37 -9.75 -7.07
N LYS A 603 22.84 -11.01 -7.06
CA LYS A 603 22.72 -11.93 -8.21
C LYS A 603 21.26 -12.23 -8.55
N LYS A 604 20.39 -12.36 -7.54
CA LYS A 604 18.94 -12.57 -7.73
C LYS A 604 18.26 -11.33 -8.30
N GLY A 605 18.71 -10.15 -7.86
CA GLY A 605 18.09 -8.85 -8.11
C GLY A 605 17.19 -8.44 -6.95
N VAL A 606 17.36 -7.20 -6.48
CA VAL A 606 16.55 -6.60 -5.41
C VAL A 606 15.68 -5.51 -6.04
N GLY A 607 14.36 -5.62 -5.86
CA GLY A 607 13.41 -4.63 -6.35
C GLY A 607 13.17 -3.53 -5.33
N ALA A 608 13.05 -3.92 -4.05
CA ALA A 608 12.74 -3.00 -2.98
C ALA A 608 13.26 -3.47 -1.61
N ILE A 609 13.54 -2.50 -0.75
CA ILE A 609 13.89 -2.64 0.66
C ILE A 609 13.00 -1.69 1.45
N LEU A 610 12.05 -2.24 2.20
CA LEU A 610 11.24 -1.50 3.16
C LEU A 610 11.93 -1.53 4.51
N ASP A 611 12.19 -0.37 5.09
CA ASP A 611 12.78 -0.22 6.40
C ASP A 611 11.71 0.21 7.40
N PHE A 612 11.36 -0.72 8.28
CA PHE A 612 10.36 -0.51 9.32
C PHE A 612 10.97 0.10 10.58
N GLY A 613 12.29 0.18 10.69
CA GLY A 613 12.96 0.45 11.96
C GLY A 613 12.43 -0.48 13.05
N GLU A 614 12.03 0.09 14.19
CA GLU A 614 11.44 -0.63 15.33
C GLU A 614 9.92 -0.87 15.19
N LEU A 615 9.29 -0.41 14.10
CA LEU A 615 7.84 -0.59 13.89
C LEU A 615 7.47 -2.02 13.45
N GLY A 616 8.45 -2.87 13.12
CA GLY A 616 8.19 -4.21 12.61
C GLY A 616 7.46 -5.12 13.58
N PHE A 617 7.85 -5.09 14.86
CA PHE A 617 7.30 -5.97 15.90
C PHE A 617 7.02 -5.16 17.18
N LYS A 618 5.74 -5.05 17.57
CA LYS A 618 5.32 -4.30 18.77
C LYS A 618 5.93 -4.94 20.02
N GLY A 619 6.62 -4.14 20.85
CA GLY A 619 7.22 -4.59 22.11
C GLY A 619 8.57 -5.31 21.99
N VAL A 620 9.09 -5.51 20.77
CA VAL A 620 10.39 -6.15 20.54
C VAL A 620 11.39 -5.12 20.05
N LEU A 621 12.51 -4.99 20.76
CA LEU A 621 13.54 -3.99 20.47
C LEU A 621 14.49 -4.45 19.35
N VAL A 622 13.94 -4.73 18.17
CA VAL A 622 14.70 -5.14 16.98
C VAL A 622 14.33 -4.24 15.79
N GLU A 623 15.34 -3.85 15.01
CA GLU A 623 15.12 -3.16 13.75
C GLU A 623 14.92 -4.16 12.62
N THR A 624 13.87 -3.96 11.84
CA THR A 624 13.47 -4.88 10.76
C THR A 624 13.34 -4.18 9.43
N ILE A 625 13.57 -4.93 8.37
CA ILE A 625 13.30 -4.55 6.98
C ILE A 625 12.46 -5.65 6.33
N ALA A 626 11.75 -5.34 5.24
CA ALA A 626 11.34 -6.35 4.27
C ALA A 626 12.16 -6.20 2.99
N ILE A 627 12.71 -7.30 2.50
CA ILE A 627 13.42 -7.34 1.21
C ILE A 627 12.57 -8.06 0.18
N VAL A 628 12.36 -7.43 -0.97
CA VAL A 628 11.61 -8.01 -2.09
C VAL A 628 12.53 -8.14 -3.30
N THR A 629 12.76 -9.38 -3.73
CA THR A 629 13.63 -9.67 -4.87
C THR A 629 12.88 -9.49 -6.17
N GLN A 630 13.40 -8.65 -7.05
CA GLN A 630 12.92 -8.46 -8.40
C GLN A 630 14.05 -7.82 -9.21
N LYS A 631 14.29 -8.28 -10.43
CA LYS A 631 15.23 -7.60 -11.32
C LYS A 631 14.64 -6.25 -11.71
N SER A 632 15.32 -5.18 -11.36
CA SER A 632 14.92 -3.80 -11.64
C SER A 632 16.13 -2.95 -11.99
N LYS A 633 15.91 -1.87 -12.75
CA LYS A 633 16.94 -0.86 -13.03
C LYS A 633 17.29 -0.03 -11.79
N GLU A 634 16.32 0.10 -10.88
CA GLU A 634 16.42 0.86 -9.64
C GLU A 634 15.82 0.05 -8.49
N VAL A 635 16.45 0.14 -7.32
CA VAL A 635 15.96 -0.39 -6.06
C VAL A 635 15.20 0.72 -5.35
N LEU A 636 13.98 0.43 -4.90
CA LEU A 636 13.23 1.29 -4.00
C LEU A 636 13.68 1.06 -2.55
N ALA A 637 14.23 2.06 -1.89
CA ALA A 637 14.47 2.05 -0.45
C ALA A 637 13.47 3.01 0.24
N ARG A 638 12.63 2.48 1.13
CA ARG A 638 11.60 3.26 1.83
C ARG A 638 11.70 3.06 3.35
N SER A 639 11.98 4.12 4.08
CA SER A 639 11.91 4.18 5.54
C SER A 639 10.52 4.64 5.98
N LEU A 640 9.79 3.78 6.69
CA LEU A 640 8.51 4.17 7.29
C LEU A 640 8.70 5.14 8.47
N PRO A 641 9.65 4.91 9.41
CA PRO A 641 9.84 5.83 10.54
C PRO A 641 10.28 7.23 10.12
N LEU A 642 11.10 7.35 9.08
CA LEU A 642 11.60 8.63 8.59
C LEU A 642 10.71 9.27 7.52
N ASN A 643 9.65 8.57 7.09
CA ASN A 643 8.84 8.94 5.92
C ASN A 643 9.72 9.28 4.68
N LEU A 644 10.77 8.50 4.48
CA LEU A 644 11.77 8.72 3.43
C LEU A 644 11.61 7.64 2.36
N SER A 645 11.57 8.03 1.09
CA SER A 645 11.51 7.11 -0.04
C SER A 645 12.48 7.55 -1.13
N ILE A 646 13.36 6.67 -1.57
CA ILE A 646 14.36 6.94 -2.60
C ILE A 646 14.47 5.76 -3.56
N LYS A 647 14.65 6.05 -4.84
CA LYS A 647 14.98 5.05 -5.88
C LYS A 647 16.43 5.26 -6.28
N GLN A 648 17.21 4.18 -6.30
CA GLN A 648 18.63 4.24 -6.64
C GLN A 648 19.06 3.07 -7.51
N LYS A 649 20.08 3.27 -8.33
CA LYS A 649 20.68 2.17 -9.10
C LYS A 649 21.29 1.12 -8.14
N PRO A 650 21.09 -0.19 -8.36
CA PRO A 650 21.70 -1.23 -7.53
C PRO A 650 23.22 -1.06 -7.40
N SER A 651 23.93 -0.74 -8.49
CA SER A 651 25.38 -0.53 -8.49
C SER A 651 25.84 0.66 -7.62
N TYR A 652 24.95 1.60 -7.34
CA TYR A 652 25.25 2.79 -6.54
C TYR A 652 25.12 2.52 -5.03
N ILE A 653 24.06 1.83 -4.61
CA ILE A 653 23.81 1.51 -3.19
C ILE A 653 24.45 0.19 -2.73
N PHE A 654 24.78 -0.70 -3.66
CA PHE A 654 25.51 -1.96 -3.42
C PHE A 654 26.98 -1.87 -3.88
N ASP A 655 27.53 -0.66 -3.86
CA ASP A 655 28.90 -0.36 -4.26
C ASP A 655 29.91 -1.21 -3.49
N LYS A 656 30.77 -1.92 -4.22
CA LYS A 656 31.79 -2.83 -3.67
C LYS A 656 32.96 -2.10 -3.00
N GLN A 657 33.10 -0.79 -3.23
CA GLN A 657 34.07 0.04 -2.52
C GLN A 657 33.62 0.37 -1.08
N LEU A 658 32.33 0.24 -0.79
CA LEU A 658 31.77 0.44 0.54
C LEU A 658 31.82 -0.86 1.34
N PRO A 659 31.93 -0.80 2.68
CA PRO A 659 32.02 -2.00 3.52
C PRO A 659 30.75 -2.86 3.42
N TYR A 660 29.62 -2.26 3.08
CA TYR A 660 28.32 -2.91 2.98
C TYR A 660 27.33 -2.00 2.23
N TRP A 661 26.06 -2.42 2.10
CA TRP A 661 25.04 -1.66 1.39
C TRP A 661 24.64 -0.36 2.12
N VAL A 662 24.66 0.76 1.42
CA VAL A 662 24.20 2.07 1.92
C VAL A 662 22.96 2.46 1.14
N ILE A 663 21.78 2.09 1.63
CA ILE A 663 20.52 2.13 0.86
C ILE A 663 19.95 3.55 0.70
N TYR A 664 20.35 4.48 1.57
CA TYR A 664 19.95 5.89 1.51
C TYR A 664 21.05 6.81 0.95
N ARG A 665 22.04 6.23 0.24
CA ARG A 665 23.13 6.98 -0.40
C ARG A 665 22.57 8.07 -1.32
N ASN A 666 23.17 9.25 -1.26
CA ASN A 666 22.76 10.43 -2.03
C ASN A 666 23.97 11.34 -2.33
N ALA A 667 23.74 12.43 -3.07
CA ALA A 667 24.79 13.37 -3.46
C ALA A 667 25.55 14.01 -2.28
N PHE A 668 24.86 14.26 -1.15
CA PHE A 668 25.51 14.76 0.06
C PHE A 668 26.47 13.71 0.66
N PHE A 669 26.03 12.45 0.74
CA PHE A 669 26.89 11.35 1.17
C PHE A 669 28.12 11.25 0.27
N ASP A 670 27.96 11.34 -1.05
CA ASP A 670 29.08 11.27 -1.99
C ASP A 670 30.07 12.41 -1.81
N LYS A 671 29.59 13.64 -1.61
CA LYS A 671 30.47 14.81 -1.37
C LYS A 671 31.41 14.55 -0.20
N VAL A 672 30.89 14.07 0.93
CA VAL A 672 31.70 13.74 2.12
C VAL A 672 32.54 12.47 1.86
N PHE A 673 31.99 11.49 1.14
CA PHE A 673 32.71 10.26 0.84
C PHE A 673 34.00 10.53 0.05
N HIS A 674 33.93 11.39 -0.97
CA HIS A 674 35.07 11.75 -1.82
C HIS A 674 36.04 12.71 -1.13
N SER A 675 35.60 13.53 -0.16
CA SER A 675 36.49 14.43 0.59
C SER A 675 37.36 13.69 1.62
N MET A 676 37.10 12.41 1.87
CA MET A 676 37.75 11.62 2.90
C MET A 676 38.48 10.38 2.34
N GLN A 677 39.42 9.88 3.14
CA GLN A 677 40.05 8.57 2.98
C GLN A 677 39.58 7.68 4.14
N PHE A 678 38.83 6.62 3.80
CA PHE A 678 38.24 5.67 4.74
C PHE A 678 38.99 4.34 4.79
N GLY A 679 38.55 3.43 5.67
CA GLY A 679 39.08 2.07 5.75
C GLY A 679 40.45 1.97 6.43
N LEU A 680 40.84 3.01 7.19
CA LEU A 680 42.17 3.16 7.80
C LEU A 680 42.36 2.36 9.10
N PHE A 681 41.27 1.95 9.74
CA PHE A 681 41.31 1.34 11.07
C PHE A 681 40.78 -0.10 11.07
N GLU A 682 41.37 -0.92 11.92
CA GLU A 682 40.72 -2.06 12.56
C GLU A 682 40.07 -1.61 13.87
N VAL A 683 39.28 -2.48 14.50
CA VAL A 683 38.63 -2.17 15.78
C VAL A 683 38.83 -3.27 16.80
N PHE A 684 39.13 -2.86 18.02
CA PHE A 684 39.04 -3.68 19.21
C PHE A 684 37.98 -3.11 20.15
N ARG A 685 37.15 -3.99 20.71
CA ARG A 685 36.16 -3.61 21.70
C ARG A 685 36.14 -4.66 22.79
N ASP A 686 36.52 -4.24 23.99
CA ASP A 686 36.42 -5.09 25.16
C ASP A 686 34.96 -5.23 25.61
N ARG A 687 34.53 -6.44 25.93
CA ARG A 687 33.21 -6.68 26.56
C ARG A 687 33.34 -7.32 27.94
N GLN A 688 34.57 -7.53 28.42
CA GLN A 688 34.86 -8.25 29.66
C GLN A 688 34.76 -7.31 30.87
N ILE A 689 35.14 -6.03 30.72
CA ILE A 689 34.97 -5.01 31.74
C ILE A 689 33.49 -4.60 31.84
N THR A 690 32.82 -5.17 32.84
CA THR A 690 31.44 -4.81 33.25
C THR A 690 31.45 -4.02 34.55
N ASN A 691 30.31 -3.43 34.94
CA ASN A 691 30.21 -2.66 36.19
C ASN A 691 30.56 -3.49 37.45
N SER A 692 30.43 -4.81 37.39
CA SER A 692 30.71 -5.71 38.52
C SER A 692 32.18 -5.78 38.93
N VAL A 693 33.10 -5.49 38.01
CA VAL A 693 34.56 -5.55 38.25
C VAL A 693 35.18 -4.17 38.47
N LEU A 694 34.37 -3.11 38.48
CA LEU A 694 34.84 -1.72 38.63
C LEU A 694 34.89 -1.32 40.10
N VAL A 695 35.89 -0.53 40.46
CA VAL A 695 36.20 -0.02 41.79
C VAL A 695 36.42 1.50 41.77
N LYS A 696 36.59 2.13 42.94
CA LYS A 696 36.78 3.59 43.10
C LYS A 696 38.22 4.07 42.97
N ASN A 697 39.20 3.16 42.96
CA ASN A 697 40.64 3.44 42.85
C ASN A 697 41.35 2.34 42.05
N GLY A 698 42.49 2.64 41.43
CA GLY A 698 43.24 1.70 40.60
C GLY A 698 43.53 2.25 39.21
N ILE A 699 43.57 1.39 38.19
CA ILE A 699 43.77 1.81 36.80
C ILE A 699 42.45 2.42 36.28
N ARG A 700 42.51 3.63 35.74
CA ARG A 700 41.32 4.34 35.25
C ARG A 700 40.68 3.60 34.08
N VAL A 701 39.35 3.51 34.08
CA VAL A 701 38.53 2.94 33.01
C VAL A 701 37.70 4.03 32.36
N ILE A 702 38.04 4.39 31.13
CA ILE A 702 37.30 5.38 30.34
C ILE A 702 36.03 4.75 29.76
N LYS A 703 34.90 5.38 30.03
CA LYS A 703 33.58 5.03 29.48
C LYS A 703 33.13 6.10 28.48
N SER A 704 32.09 5.83 27.70
CA SER A 704 31.62 6.72 26.64
C SER A 704 31.30 8.15 27.11
N ARG A 705 30.76 8.32 28.33
CA ARG A 705 30.48 9.65 28.92
C ARG A 705 31.74 10.40 29.36
N ASN A 706 32.86 9.70 29.61
CA ASN A 706 34.13 10.35 29.89
C ASN A 706 34.73 11.01 28.64
N ILE A 707 34.18 10.76 27.45
CA ILE A 707 34.61 11.41 26.21
C ILE A 707 33.54 12.45 25.84
N ASP A 708 33.90 13.73 25.98
CA ASP A 708 33.01 14.85 25.67
C ASP A 708 32.66 14.93 24.17
N GLU A 709 31.83 15.92 23.78
CA GLU A 709 31.45 16.08 22.37
C GLU A 709 32.58 16.50 21.43
N ASN A 710 33.70 16.99 21.98
CA ASN A 710 34.88 17.41 21.23
C ASN A 710 35.98 16.33 21.20
N GLY A 711 35.73 15.14 21.78
CA GLY A 711 36.72 14.08 21.85
C GLY A 711 37.77 14.29 22.94
N LYS A 712 37.49 15.02 24.01
CA LYS A 712 38.38 15.13 25.17
C LYS A 712 37.96 14.17 26.27
N ILE A 713 38.95 13.59 26.95
CA ILE A 713 38.71 12.83 28.17
C ILE A 713 38.48 13.81 29.32
N ILE A 714 37.35 13.65 29.99
CA ILE A 714 36.94 14.43 31.15
C ILE A 714 36.73 13.53 32.36
N SER A 715 37.06 14.06 33.54
CA SER A 715 36.70 13.47 34.81
C SER A 715 35.29 13.88 35.19
N ILE A 716 34.47 12.92 35.60
CA ILE A 716 33.10 13.17 36.02
C ILE A 716 32.95 12.67 37.46
N GLU A 717 32.63 13.60 38.36
CA GLU A 717 32.42 13.31 39.77
C GLU A 717 31.34 12.22 39.95
N ASN A 718 31.59 11.26 40.83
CA ASN A 718 30.72 10.12 41.11
C ASN A 718 30.40 9.20 39.93
N TYR A 719 31.07 9.37 38.78
CA TYR A 719 30.91 8.50 37.60
C TYR A 719 32.20 7.79 37.20
N ASP A 720 33.35 8.40 37.42
CA ASP A 720 34.65 7.82 37.11
C ASP A 720 34.82 6.44 37.78
N SER A 721 35.46 5.52 37.07
CA SER A 721 35.59 4.14 37.49
C SER A 721 36.99 3.64 37.22
N TYR A 722 37.41 2.69 38.05
CA TYR A 722 38.75 2.14 38.04
C TYR A 722 38.68 0.61 38.08
N ILE A 723 39.78 -0.06 37.79
CA ILE A 723 39.93 -1.51 37.89
C ILE A 723 41.26 -1.84 38.56
N GLN A 724 41.27 -2.84 39.42
CA GLN A 724 42.51 -3.33 40.03
C GLN A 724 43.36 -4.06 38.99
N LYS A 725 44.69 -3.94 39.08
CA LYS A 725 45.63 -4.46 38.08
C LYS A 725 45.53 -5.98 37.95
N GLU A 726 45.31 -6.66 39.06
CA GLU A 726 45.19 -8.12 39.17
C GLU A 726 43.94 -8.63 38.46
N VAL A 727 42.84 -7.85 38.52
CA VAL A 727 41.56 -8.15 37.86
C VAL A 727 41.62 -7.83 36.37
N LEU A 728 42.38 -6.79 35.99
CA LEU A 728 42.56 -6.39 34.59
C LEU A 728 43.45 -7.37 33.81
N SER A 729 44.47 -7.93 34.46
CA SER A 729 45.55 -8.71 33.80
C SER A 729 45.08 -9.86 32.89
N PRO A 730 43.98 -10.60 33.19
CA PRO A 730 43.52 -11.70 32.32
C PRO A 730 42.76 -11.20 31.07
N PHE A 731 42.34 -9.93 31.04
CA PHE A 731 41.54 -9.40 29.94
C PHE A 731 42.42 -8.93 28.79
N LYS A 732 41.96 -9.17 27.55
CA LYS A 732 42.71 -8.75 26.34
C LYS A 732 42.94 -7.24 26.28
N ILE A 733 42.06 -6.45 26.89
CA ILE A 733 42.19 -4.99 26.99
C ILE A 733 43.42 -4.54 27.78
N ALA A 734 44.00 -5.38 28.64
CA ALA A 734 45.23 -5.07 29.37
C ALA A 734 46.38 -4.73 28.41
N SER A 735 46.44 -5.36 27.23
CA SER A 735 47.47 -5.06 26.21
C SER A 735 47.35 -3.66 25.60
N PHE A 736 46.28 -2.92 25.91
CA PHE A 736 46.08 -1.55 25.46
C PHE A 736 46.36 -0.51 26.54
N LEU A 737 46.72 -0.91 27.78
CA LEU A 737 46.94 0.00 28.91
C LEU A 737 47.88 1.17 28.54
N ASP A 738 49.06 0.85 27.99
CA ASP A 738 50.10 1.82 27.64
C ASP A 738 50.30 2.01 26.13
N ARG A 739 49.34 1.55 25.32
CA ARG A 739 49.31 1.87 23.88
C ARG A 739 48.74 3.28 23.68
N ASP A 740 49.51 4.12 22.99
CA ASP A 740 49.18 5.48 22.57
C ASP A 740 49.19 5.67 21.04
N ASP A 741 49.41 4.59 20.30
CA ASP A 741 49.38 4.49 18.84
C ASP A 741 47.97 4.17 18.30
N VAL A 742 46.97 4.15 19.18
CA VAL A 742 45.57 3.84 18.87
C VAL A 742 44.67 5.03 19.18
N TYR A 743 43.44 4.97 18.65
CA TYR A 743 42.43 6.01 18.84
C TYR A 743 41.22 5.45 19.56
N LEU A 744 40.47 6.32 20.23
CA LEU A 744 39.23 5.97 20.92
C LEU A 744 38.06 6.60 20.21
N THR A 745 36.96 5.86 20.12
CA THR A 745 35.67 6.42 19.71
C THR A 745 34.54 5.85 20.57
N PRO A 746 33.60 6.68 21.04
CA PRO A 746 32.46 6.21 21.80
C PRO A 746 31.52 5.37 20.93
N ASN A 747 31.01 4.30 21.51
CA ASN A 747 30.17 3.36 20.82
C ASN A 747 28.68 3.77 20.86
N MET A 748 27.86 3.23 19.96
CA MET A 748 26.39 3.35 19.97
C MET A 748 25.86 4.79 19.91
N THR A 749 26.43 5.64 19.05
CA THR A 749 26.03 7.06 18.97
C THR A 749 26.16 7.65 17.58
N TYR A 750 25.24 8.56 17.25
CA TYR A 750 25.31 9.44 16.07
C TYR A 750 26.05 10.77 16.35
N LYS A 751 26.73 10.86 17.49
CA LYS A 751 27.73 11.88 17.79
C LYS A 751 29.13 11.23 17.75
N PRO A 752 29.60 10.78 16.58
CA PRO A 752 30.96 10.26 16.46
C PRO A 752 31.96 11.32 16.90
N ARG A 753 33.01 10.88 17.58
CA ARG A 753 34.22 11.65 17.86
C ARG A 753 35.39 10.69 17.97
N ILE A 754 36.58 11.16 17.66
CA ILE A 754 37.80 10.38 17.70
C ILE A 754 38.87 11.16 18.47
N LEU A 755 39.63 10.46 19.29
CA LEU A 755 40.79 11.03 19.99
C LEU A 755 41.93 10.04 20.03
N LYS A 756 43.16 10.55 20.10
CA LYS A 756 44.34 9.73 20.33
C LYS A 756 44.32 9.22 21.78
N LYS A 757 44.57 7.93 21.97
CA LYS A 757 44.66 7.34 23.31
C LYS A 757 45.97 7.80 23.98
N GLU A 758 45.93 8.04 25.28
CA GLU A 758 47.11 8.29 26.12
C GLU A 758 47.41 7.05 26.99
N LYS A 759 48.59 7.01 27.59
CA LYS A 759 49.03 5.91 28.45
C LYS A 759 48.36 5.94 29.84
N GLY A 760 48.39 4.82 30.56
CA GLY A 760 47.94 4.77 31.96
C GLY A 760 46.44 4.55 32.20
N TYR A 761 45.65 4.27 31.17
CA TYR A 761 44.23 3.89 31.33
C TYR A 761 43.76 2.87 30.28
N VAL A 762 42.65 2.21 30.59
CA VAL A 762 41.93 1.30 29.66
C VAL A 762 40.51 1.80 29.41
N VAL A 763 39.77 1.12 28.53
CA VAL A 763 38.38 1.45 28.22
C VAL A 763 37.48 0.23 28.40
N ASN A 764 36.20 0.43 28.68
CA ASN A 764 35.22 -0.65 28.67
C ASN A 764 34.47 -0.75 27.32
N GLY A 765 33.51 -1.67 27.22
CA GLY A 765 32.73 -1.91 26.00
C GLY A 765 31.80 -0.78 25.54
N SER A 766 31.76 0.35 26.23
CA SER A 766 31.07 1.56 25.73
C SER A 766 31.96 2.42 24.82
N VAL A 767 33.27 2.12 24.73
CA VAL A 767 34.24 2.79 23.87
C VAL A 767 34.92 1.74 23.00
N ALA A 768 35.09 2.05 21.72
CA ALA A 768 35.84 1.23 20.78
C ALA A 768 37.26 1.79 20.62
N ILE A 769 38.24 0.91 20.52
CA ILE A 769 39.62 1.23 20.17
C ILE A 769 39.78 1.05 18.67
N LEU A 770 40.13 2.11 17.96
CA LEU A 770 40.46 2.11 16.55
C LEU A 770 41.98 1.95 16.39
N ILE A 771 42.39 0.88 15.72
CA ILE A 771 43.79 0.51 15.54
C ILE A 771 44.17 0.84 14.09
N PRO A 772 45.09 1.78 13.84
CA PRO A 772 45.51 2.07 12.48
C PRO A 772 46.08 0.83 11.78
N LYS A 773 45.66 0.59 10.53
CA LYS A 773 46.23 -0.48 9.68
C LYS A 773 47.64 -0.17 9.20
N ASN A 774 47.92 1.13 9.03
CA ASN A 774 49.22 1.69 8.72
C ASN A 774 49.51 2.80 9.74
N PRO A 775 50.78 3.13 10.02
CA PRO A 775 51.12 4.25 10.89
C PRO A 775 50.46 5.55 10.41
N ILE A 776 49.61 6.14 11.25
CA ILE A 776 48.96 7.44 10.99
C ILE A 776 48.91 8.27 12.28
N SER A 777 49.10 9.58 12.15
CA SER A 777 48.91 10.54 13.23
C SER A 777 47.83 11.55 12.82
N LEU A 778 46.69 11.54 13.52
CA LEU A 778 45.61 12.47 13.24
C LEU A 778 45.91 13.85 13.83
N SER A 779 45.79 14.89 13.00
CA SER A 779 45.81 16.27 13.47
C SER A 779 44.54 16.59 14.26
N LYS A 780 44.60 17.61 15.13
CA LYS A 780 43.42 18.10 15.86
C LYS A 780 42.28 18.46 14.91
N LYS A 781 42.57 19.12 13.79
CA LYS A 781 41.59 19.46 12.75
C LYS A 781 40.88 18.22 12.16
N GLN A 782 41.61 17.11 11.98
CA GLN A 782 41.02 15.84 11.51
C GLN A 782 40.11 15.22 12.57
N CYS A 783 40.51 15.22 13.84
CA CYS A 783 39.68 14.74 14.94
C CYS A 783 38.40 15.58 15.11
N ASP A 784 38.54 16.91 15.04
CA ASP A 784 37.43 17.86 15.16
C ASP A 784 36.41 17.68 14.02
N TYR A 785 36.87 17.35 12.80
CA TYR A 785 35.97 17.10 11.67
C TYR A 785 35.04 15.90 11.89
N ILE A 786 35.52 14.81 12.48
CA ILE A 786 34.68 13.64 12.81
C ILE A 786 33.55 14.02 13.78
N SER A 787 33.77 15.03 14.61
CA SER A 787 32.78 15.53 15.57
C SER A 787 31.81 16.56 14.99
N SER A 788 32.05 17.01 13.74
CA SER A 788 31.28 18.06 13.06
C SER A 788 29.85 17.64 12.71
N VAL A 789 28.96 18.62 12.50
CA VAL A 789 27.59 18.38 12.03
C VAL A 789 27.58 17.71 10.65
N GLU A 790 28.45 18.13 9.73
CA GLU A 790 28.56 17.54 8.39
C GLU A 790 28.87 16.04 8.47
N PHE A 791 29.86 15.65 9.28
CA PHE A 791 30.19 14.23 9.45
C PHE A 791 29.09 13.46 10.19
N ARG A 792 28.42 14.06 11.19
CA ARG A 792 27.28 13.44 11.89
C ARG A 792 26.16 13.07 10.91
N ASP A 793 25.83 13.96 9.98
CA ASP A 793 24.79 13.71 8.99
C ASP A 793 25.22 12.68 7.93
N PHE A 794 26.49 12.72 7.50
CA PHE A 794 27.07 11.66 6.66
C PHE A 794 26.99 10.30 7.36
N TYR A 795 27.37 10.24 8.63
CA TYR A 795 27.42 9.00 9.41
C TYR A 795 26.03 8.39 9.63
N LYS A 796 24.97 9.20 9.77
CA LYS A 796 23.57 8.72 9.77
C LYS A 796 23.24 7.93 8.51
N ILE A 797 23.57 8.48 7.34
CA ILE A 797 23.36 7.80 6.05
C ILE A 797 24.25 6.56 5.94
N ALA A 798 25.53 6.66 6.28
CA ALA A 798 26.50 5.56 6.26
C ALA A 798 26.07 4.35 7.13
N ARG A 799 25.31 4.61 8.19
CA ARG A 799 24.74 3.60 9.09
C ARG A 799 23.29 3.24 8.74
N ASN A 800 22.78 3.64 7.58
CA ASN A 800 21.39 3.40 7.14
C ASN A 800 20.33 3.83 8.17
N TYR A 801 20.58 4.93 8.90
CA TYR A 801 19.72 5.42 9.97
C TYR A 801 19.32 4.33 11.01
N GLN A 802 20.24 3.43 11.34
CA GLN A 802 20.03 2.43 12.40
C GLN A 802 19.97 3.07 13.79
N THR A 803 19.01 2.66 14.62
CA THR A 803 18.87 3.17 16.00
C THR A 803 19.41 2.19 17.06
N ARG A 804 19.43 0.88 16.78
CA ARG A 804 19.77 -0.18 17.74
C ARG A 804 21.12 -0.82 17.47
N THR A 805 21.53 -0.94 16.21
CA THR A 805 22.83 -1.56 15.84
C THR A 805 23.87 -0.52 15.45
N LEU A 806 24.19 0.39 16.38
CA LEU A 806 25.23 1.42 16.20
C LEU A 806 26.61 0.99 16.73
N ASN A 807 26.81 -0.31 16.91
CA ASN A 807 28.08 -0.83 17.40
C ASN A 807 29.19 -0.52 16.39
N ILE A 808 30.33 -0.06 16.88
CA ILE A 808 31.57 0.00 16.12
C ILE A 808 32.13 -1.42 16.04
N ASP A 809 32.02 -2.02 14.85
CA ASP A 809 32.50 -3.36 14.52
C ASP A 809 33.49 -3.32 13.35
N SER A 810 33.97 -4.49 12.93
CA SER A 810 34.97 -4.61 11.86
C SER A 810 34.49 -4.08 10.50
N MET A 811 33.19 -3.85 10.33
CA MET A 811 32.62 -3.30 9.11
C MET A 811 32.41 -1.80 9.25
N SER A 812 31.91 -1.33 10.39
CA SER A 812 31.54 0.06 10.61
C SER A 812 32.72 0.96 11.01
N CYS A 813 33.83 0.39 11.49
CA CYS A 813 35.07 1.14 11.74
C CYS A 813 35.62 1.79 10.45
N PHE A 814 35.24 1.25 9.28
CA PHE A 814 35.57 1.80 7.97
C PHE A 814 35.30 3.31 7.85
N TRP A 815 34.20 3.79 8.45
CA TRP A 815 33.76 5.18 8.33
C TRP A 815 34.60 6.17 9.13
N PHE A 816 35.49 5.72 10.00
CA PHE A 816 36.44 6.62 10.65
C PHE A 816 37.61 6.82 9.69
N GLY A 817 37.66 8.00 9.06
CA GLY A 817 38.64 8.35 8.03
C GLY A 817 39.28 9.71 8.29
N ILE A 818 40.07 10.17 7.32
CA ILE A 818 40.73 11.50 7.36
C ILE A 818 40.33 12.34 6.16
N LEU A 819 40.33 13.67 6.30
CA LEU A 819 40.12 14.58 5.18
C LEU A 819 41.29 14.49 4.20
N ARG A 820 41.00 14.34 2.90
CA ARG A 820 42.04 14.29 1.85
C ARG A 820 42.81 15.60 1.70
N SER A 821 42.16 16.74 1.94
CA SER A 821 42.79 18.08 1.89
C SER A 821 43.78 18.34 3.04
N SER A 822 44.11 17.31 3.83
CA SER A 822 45.05 17.37 4.96
C SER A 822 46.14 16.30 4.89
N LEU A 823 46.20 15.57 3.78
CA LEU A 823 47.38 14.84 3.31
C LEU A 823 48.20 15.81 2.47
#